data_AF-A0A409YDZ8-F1
#
_entry.id   AF-A0A409YDZ8-F1
#
_cell.length_a   1.000
_cell.length_b   1.000
_cell.length_c   1.000
_cell.angle_alpha   90.00
_cell.angle_beta   90.00
_cell.angle_gamma   90.00
#
_symmetry.space_group_name_H-M   'P 1'
#
loop_
_entity.id
_entity.type
_entity.pdbx_description
1 polymer ?
#
loop_
_entity_poly.entity_id
_entity_poly.type
_entity_poly.pdbx_seq_one_letter_code
_entity_poly.pdbx_strand_id
1 'polypeptide(L)'
;MFSNTLRATFIALTSLAIAVSASPSLSLKVSGVESVNNVENFKVKTTITNTGAETVKVLNDPRGALSKMPTDTFTITNTKGDKPSFSGIKVKYVPSTAAAAGSFTVLAPGQSVEVEHSLAEAYNFTAPGEGAYDITANNLFYVVDESSNIVPVYAQHDSNAHKAKLSGRLATPRPNSTLAKRASFVSCSSTRQTQLNTAASSAQSYAALALSYLNSHTSSTSRFTTWFGTYTSAHHDTVTSHFSNISGGSYSSFTYDCTCTDSGTYAYVYPGTYGTIYLCGAFWNAPNTGTDSKAGTLIHEASHFTRNGGTQDYVYGQSGDPAVHNVENFKVKTIITNTGNETLKVLNDPRGTLSNMPTNTFNITNEQGDQPSFRGIKIKYVPTNAAKSGGYTILAPGQSVEVEHTLSDAYDFATSGQGSYEIGVSNLFHIIDSFSKIVPMYAKLESQVHRAKLSGKLSVPRPTNRFARRTNFVGCSSARQTQISAAASAAQSYAASALTYLQSHTSTTKRFTTWFGAYTANHHEVVVSHFNLMNSGHYSSFTYDCTCTDSNLYAYVYADTYGTIYLCGSFWNAPNTGTNSKAGTLIHESSHFTENGGTEDFEYGLDNSMSLAISNSDQAILNADSHEYFAENNPALS
;
A
#
# COMPACT_ATOMS: atom_id res chain seq x y z
N MET A 1 53.64 47.85 9.54
CA MET A 1 53.44 47.36 8.16
C MET A 1 52.05 46.73 8.10
N PHE A 2 51.18 47.36 7.31
CA PHE A 2 49.75 47.11 7.00
C PHE A 2 48.84 46.49 8.08
N SER A 3 48.06 47.37 8.74
CA SER A 3 46.74 47.05 9.28
C SER A 3 45.76 48.04 8.67
N ASN A 4 44.87 47.55 7.80
CA ASN A 4 43.74 48.32 7.27
C ASN A 4 42.45 47.61 7.66
N THR A 5 41.69 48.32 8.48
CA THR A 5 40.28 48.11 8.79
C THR A 5 39.42 48.22 7.53
N LEU A 6 38.52 47.26 7.30
CA LEU A 6 37.28 47.51 6.56
C LEU A 6 36.12 46.82 7.26
N ARG A 7 35.14 47.62 7.67
CA ARG A 7 33.84 47.18 8.20
C ARG A 7 33.07 46.48 7.09
N ALA A 8 32.58 45.27 7.35
CA ALA A 8 31.56 44.62 6.54
C ALA A 8 30.35 44.30 7.42
N THR A 9 29.25 44.97 7.13
CA THR A 9 27.93 44.76 7.70
C THR A 9 27.36 43.45 7.12
N PHE A 10 27.18 42.42 7.94
CA PHE A 10 26.46 41.21 7.54
C PHE A 10 24.99 41.32 7.98
N ILE A 11 24.10 41.52 7.02
CA ILE A 11 22.65 41.37 7.20
C ILE A 11 22.37 39.86 7.15
N ALA A 12 21.88 39.30 8.26
CA ALA A 12 21.40 37.92 8.31
C ALA A 12 20.05 37.84 7.58
N LEU A 13 20.01 37.25 6.38
CA LEU A 13 18.77 36.77 5.78
C LEU A 13 18.38 35.45 6.45
N THR A 14 17.40 35.51 7.36
CA THR A 14 16.68 34.32 7.82
C THR A 14 15.74 33.85 6.71
N SER A 15 16.12 32.79 5.99
CA SER A 15 15.21 32.07 5.10
C SER A 15 14.27 31.21 5.94
N LEU A 16 13.04 31.69 6.18
CA LEU A 16 11.94 30.83 6.60
C LEU A 16 11.66 29.85 5.45
N ALA A 17 11.99 28.57 5.64
CA ALA A 17 11.48 27.50 4.80
C ALA A 17 9.98 27.35 5.10
N ILE A 18 9.15 27.97 4.27
CA ILE A 18 7.73 27.69 4.23
C ILE A 18 7.62 26.24 3.74
N ALA A 19 7.05 25.36 4.55
CA ALA A 19 6.60 24.06 4.09
C ALA A 19 5.60 24.30 2.95
N VAL A 20 6.04 24.12 1.70
CA VAL A 20 5.16 24.11 0.55
C VAL A 20 4.31 22.85 0.70
N SER A 21 3.11 23.01 1.25
CA SER A 21 2.04 22.04 1.06
C SER A 21 1.94 21.79 -0.44
N ALA A 22 2.22 20.57 -0.89
CA ALA A 22 2.16 20.19 -2.29
C ALA A 22 0.74 20.43 -2.79
N SER A 23 0.53 21.61 -3.40
CA SER A 23 -0.75 22.00 -3.97
C SER A 23 -1.03 21.06 -5.15
N PRO A 24 -2.29 20.66 -5.42
CA PRO A 24 -2.61 19.82 -6.56
C PRO A 24 -2.00 20.40 -7.84
N SER A 25 -1.31 19.58 -8.63
CA SER A 25 -0.63 20.04 -9.85
C SER A 25 -1.58 20.32 -11.01
N LEU A 26 -2.87 19.97 -10.89
CA LEU A 26 -3.90 20.22 -11.89
C LEU A 26 -5.15 20.85 -11.28
N SER A 27 -5.81 21.74 -12.04
CA SER A 27 -7.18 22.19 -11.77
C SER A 27 -8.11 21.82 -12.93
N LEU A 28 -9.36 21.50 -12.63
CA LEU A 28 -10.38 21.10 -13.60
C LEU A 28 -11.64 21.96 -13.46
N LYS A 29 -12.05 22.57 -14.58
CA LYS A 29 -13.28 23.35 -14.70
C LYS A 29 -14.19 22.76 -15.77
N VAL A 30 -15.50 22.76 -15.53
CA VAL A 30 -16.52 22.46 -16.54
C VAL A 30 -17.27 23.75 -16.87
N SER A 31 -17.53 23.99 -18.14
CA SER A 31 -18.32 25.12 -18.63
C SER A 31 -19.19 24.68 -19.81
N GLY A 32 -20.17 25.51 -20.19
CA GLY A 32 -21.04 25.20 -21.31
C GLY A 32 -22.18 26.19 -21.40
N VAL A 33 -23.11 25.92 -22.29
CA VAL A 33 -24.36 26.68 -22.40
C VAL A 33 -25.28 26.37 -21.21
N GLU A 34 -25.96 27.40 -20.69
CA GLU A 34 -26.85 27.28 -19.52
C GLU A 34 -28.26 26.77 -19.88
N SER A 35 -28.63 26.81 -21.16
CA SER A 35 -29.93 26.32 -21.65
C SER A 35 -29.76 25.71 -23.04
N VAL A 36 -30.30 24.50 -23.22
CA VAL A 36 -30.17 23.72 -24.43
C VAL A 36 -31.53 23.15 -24.82
N ASN A 37 -31.87 23.28 -26.11
CA ASN A 37 -32.98 22.58 -26.72
C ASN A 37 -32.44 21.42 -27.57
N ASN A 38 -32.96 20.22 -27.29
CA ASN A 38 -32.51 18.93 -27.82
C ASN A 38 -31.11 18.52 -27.36
N VAL A 39 -30.96 17.27 -26.91
CA VAL A 39 -29.72 16.75 -26.33
C VAL A 39 -28.56 16.78 -27.33
N GLU A 40 -28.80 16.71 -28.64
CA GLU A 40 -27.80 16.82 -29.70
C GLU A 40 -26.97 18.11 -29.64
N ASN A 41 -27.55 19.17 -29.06
CA ASN A 41 -26.89 20.46 -28.87
C ASN A 41 -26.22 20.57 -27.49
N PHE A 42 -26.34 19.55 -26.64
CA PHE A 42 -25.88 19.60 -25.26
C PHE A 42 -24.39 19.29 -25.17
N LYS A 43 -23.60 20.36 -25.29
CA LYS A 43 -22.15 20.33 -25.24
C LYS A 43 -21.62 21.02 -24.00
N VAL A 44 -20.58 20.42 -23.41
CA VAL A 44 -19.82 21.00 -22.31
C VAL A 44 -18.35 21.03 -22.64
N LYS A 45 -17.61 21.95 -22.05
CA LYS A 45 -16.18 22.12 -22.19
C LYS A 45 -15.50 21.88 -20.86
N THR A 46 -14.47 21.04 -20.88
CA THR A 46 -13.59 20.85 -19.72
C THR A 46 -12.30 21.61 -19.96
N THR A 47 -11.90 22.43 -18.98
CA THR A 47 -10.62 23.12 -18.97
C THR A 47 -9.73 22.50 -17.91
N ILE A 48 -8.60 21.93 -18.33
CA ILE A 48 -7.58 21.38 -17.44
C ILE A 48 -6.40 22.35 -17.46
N THR A 49 -5.96 22.79 -16.28
CA THR A 49 -4.82 23.70 -16.14
C THR A 49 -3.76 23.06 -15.26
N ASN A 50 -2.50 23.16 -15.67
CA ASN A 50 -1.37 22.84 -14.81
C ASN A 50 -1.11 24.00 -13.83
N THR A 51 -1.44 23.77 -12.56
CA THR A 51 -1.26 24.73 -11.46
C THR A 51 0.08 24.55 -10.74
N GLY A 52 0.85 23.52 -11.10
CA GLY A 52 2.18 23.25 -10.57
C GLY A 52 3.29 24.08 -11.24
N ALA A 53 4.51 23.93 -10.70
CA ALA A 53 5.71 24.63 -11.18
C ALA A 53 6.49 23.86 -12.27
N GLU A 54 6.10 22.60 -12.55
CA GLU A 54 6.79 21.72 -13.50
C GLU A 54 5.90 21.36 -14.69
N THR A 55 6.50 20.98 -15.81
CA THR A 55 5.74 20.49 -16.97
C THR A 55 5.23 19.08 -16.71
N VAL A 56 3.95 18.82 -16.96
CA VAL A 56 3.33 17.50 -16.74
C VAL A 56 2.88 16.86 -18.06
N LYS A 57 3.02 15.54 -18.16
CA LYS A 57 2.51 14.73 -19.28
C LYS A 57 1.28 13.95 -18.82
N VAL A 58 0.09 14.47 -19.09
CA VAL A 58 -1.17 13.87 -18.63
C VAL A 58 -1.69 12.89 -19.68
N LEU A 59 -1.85 11.61 -19.32
CA LEU A 59 -2.42 10.61 -20.21
C LEU A 59 -3.83 11.01 -20.67
N ASN A 60 -4.11 10.78 -21.95
CA ASN A 60 -5.42 11.01 -22.54
C ASN A 60 -6.34 9.81 -22.22
N ASP A 61 -6.58 9.55 -20.94
CA ASP A 61 -7.44 8.46 -20.48
C ASP A 61 -8.84 8.58 -21.09
N PRO A 62 -9.38 7.52 -21.73
CA PRO A 62 -10.70 7.57 -22.36
C PRO A 62 -11.82 8.03 -21.43
N ARG A 63 -11.75 7.76 -20.11
CA ARG A 63 -12.73 8.16 -19.07
C ARG A 63 -12.45 9.52 -18.43
N GLY A 64 -11.37 10.18 -18.83
CA GLY A 64 -10.92 11.46 -18.32
C GLY A 64 -11.37 12.64 -19.18
N ALA A 65 -11.37 13.82 -18.57
CA ALA A 65 -11.80 15.07 -19.20
C ALA A 65 -10.94 15.52 -20.41
N LEU A 66 -9.78 14.90 -20.65
CA LEU A 66 -8.92 15.18 -21.81
C LEU A 66 -9.30 14.39 -23.07
N SER A 67 -10.14 13.36 -22.94
CA SER A 67 -10.58 12.52 -24.04
C SER A 67 -11.86 13.07 -24.67
N LYS A 68 -11.99 12.98 -26.00
CA LYS A 68 -13.26 13.26 -26.71
C LYS A 68 -14.14 12.02 -26.86
N MET A 69 -13.68 10.86 -26.40
CA MET A 69 -14.44 9.63 -26.52
C MET A 69 -15.70 9.71 -25.63
N PRO A 70 -16.86 9.26 -26.09
CA PRO A 70 -18.12 9.33 -25.35
C PRO A 70 -18.20 8.25 -24.27
N THR A 71 -17.27 8.28 -23.31
CA THR A 71 -17.20 7.41 -22.13
C THR A 71 -17.89 8.08 -20.93
N ASP A 72 -17.93 7.38 -19.79
CA ASP A 72 -18.57 7.89 -18.58
C ASP A 72 -17.65 8.87 -17.82
N THR A 73 -17.52 10.07 -18.39
CA THR A 73 -16.61 11.15 -17.95
C THR A 73 -17.26 12.11 -16.95
N PHE A 74 -18.59 12.23 -16.97
CA PHE A 74 -19.34 13.24 -16.21
C PHE A 74 -20.27 12.62 -15.18
N THR A 75 -20.28 13.19 -13.98
CA THR A 75 -21.37 13.02 -13.02
C THR A 75 -22.42 14.09 -13.28
N ILE A 76 -23.61 13.64 -13.70
CA ILE A 76 -24.74 14.51 -14.07
C ILE A 76 -25.91 14.18 -13.16
N THR A 77 -26.52 15.19 -12.54
CA THR A 77 -27.63 14.98 -11.59
C THR A 77 -28.64 16.12 -11.68
N ASN A 78 -29.94 15.81 -11.68
CA ASN A 78 -30.99 16.83 -11.63
C ASN A 78 -31.24 17.30 -10.19
N THR A 79 -32.14 18.28 -10.00
CA THR A 79 -32.47 18.80 -8.66
C THR A 79 -33.13 17.78 -7.72
N LYS A 80 -33.61 16.64 -8.23
CA LYS A 80 -34.21 15.55 -7.46
C LYS A 80 -33.23 14.43 -7.12
N GLY A 81 -32.00 14.49 -7.63
CA GLY A 81 -31.01 13.42 -7.50
C GLY A 81 -31.04 12.37 -8.62
N ASP A 82 -31.94 12.50 -9.61
CA ASP A 82 -32.00 11.57 -10.74
C ASP A 82 -30.83 11.79 -11.70
N LYS A 83 -30.36 10.71 -12.31
CA LYS A 83 -29.20 10.71 -13.21
C LYS A 83 -29.58 10.17 -14.59
N PRO A 84 -29.04 10.74 -15.69
CA PRO A 84 -29.20 10.14 -17.00
C PRO A 84 -28.53 8.77 -17.04
N SER A 85 -29.09 7.86 -17.83
CA SER A 85 -28.48 6.55 -18.05
C SER A 85 -27.25 6.68 -18.96
N PHE A 86 -26.14 6.07 -18.55
CA PHE A 86 -24.97 5.97 -19.41
C PHE A 86 -25.27 5.02 -20.56
N SER A 87 -25.13 5.52 -21.77
CA SER A 87 -25.27 4.75 -23.00
C SER A 87 -23.99 4.74 -23.82
N GLY A 88 -22.98 5.54 -23.48
CA GLY A 88 -21.73 5.71 -24.23
C GLY A 88 -20.90 4.43 -24.46
N ILE A 89 -19.71 4.63 -25.01
CA ILE A 89 -18.83 3.51 -25.35
C ILE A 89 -18.17 2.90 -24.10
N LYS A 90 -17.86 1.60 -24.19
CA LYS A 90 -16.94 0.87 -23.31
C LYS A 90 -15.67 0.57 -24.09
N VAL A 91 -14.51 0.68 -23.47
CA VAL A 91 -13.23 0.88 -24.17
C VAL A 91 -12.13 0.02 -23.56
N LYS A 92 -11.48 -0.85 -24.35
CA LYS A 92 -10.20 -1.43 -23.95
C LYS A 92 -9.09 -0.39 -24.03
N TYR A 93 -8.55 -0.01 -22.87
CA TYR A 93 -7.38 0.84 -22.73
C TYR A 93 -6.29 0.16 -21.89
N VAL A 94 -5.03 0.56 -22.08
CA VAL A 94 -3.89 0.16 -21.24
C VAL A 94 -2.99 1.38 -21.05
N PRO A 95 -2.88 1.93 -19.82
CA PRO A 95 -2.13 3.16 -19.59
C PRO A 95 -0.66 3.09 -20.05
N SER A 96 0.03 1.96 -19.82
CA SER A 96 1.43 1.78 -20.22
C SER A 96 1.61 1.74 -21.73
N THR A 97 0.72 1.06 -22.47
CA THR A 97 0.73 1.07 -23.94
C THR A 97 0.48 2.47 -24.48
N ALA A 98 -0.48 3.20 -23.90
CA ALA A 98 -0.79 4.56 -24.30
C ALA A 98 0.36 5.53 -24.02
N ALA A 99 1.02 5.43 -22.87
CA ALA A 99 2.23 6.19 -22.55
C ALA A 99 3.35 5.93 -23.57
N ALA A 100 3.61 4.65 -23.90
CA ALA A 100 4.61 4.26 -24.89
C ALA A 100 4.25 4.74 -26.31
N ALA A 101 2.96 4.84 -26.62
CA ALA A 101 2.46 5.39 -27.89
C ALA A 101 2.48 6.94 -27.95
N GLY A 102 2.89 7.61 -26.87
CA GLY A 102 2.89 9.07 -26.78
C GLY A 102 1.50 9.69 -26.63
N SER A 103 0.50 8.92 -26.18
CA SER A 103 -0.90 9.35 -26.06
C SER A 103 -1.15 10.15 -24.76
N PHE A 104 -0.45 11.28 -24.63
CA PHE A 104 -0.61 12.22 -23.52
C PHE A 104 -0.67 13.66 -24.00
N THR A 105 -1.29 14.51 -23.20
CA THR A 105 -1.27 15.97 -23.33
C THR A 105 -0.15 16.53 -22.46
N VAL A 106 0.75 17.32 -23.06
CA VAL A 106 1.84 18.00 -22.34
C VAL A 106 1.36 19.39 -21.92
N LEU A 107 1.43 19.70 -20.62
CA LEU A 107 1.05 20.99 -20.06
C LEU A 107 2.24 21.62 -19.32
N ALA A 108 2.75 22.73 -19.84
CA ALA A 108 3.72 23.57 -19.13
C ALA A 108 3.07 24.24 -17.90
N PRO A 109 3.86 24.76 -16.93
CA PRO A 109 3.33 25.51 -15.79
C PRO A 109 2.40 26.65 -16.22
N GLY A 110 1.19 26.68 -15.66
CA GLY A 110 0.15 27.66 -15.99
C GLY A 110 -0.58 27.43 -17.33
N GLN A 111 -0.20 26.42 -18.11
CA GLN A 111 -0.85 26.12 -19.37
C GLN A 111 -2.20 25.43 -19.13
N SER A 112 -3.19 25.82 -19.94
CA SER A 112 -4.52 25.18 -19.97
C SER A 112 -4.80 24.51 -21.32
N VAL A 113 -5.61 23.46 -21.28
CA VAL A 113 -6.20 22.82 -22.45
C VAL A 113 -7.72 22.74 -22.28
N GLU A 114 -8.44 22.99 -23.37
CA GLU A 114 -9.89 22.92 -23.40
C GLU A 114 -10.34 21.79 -24.35
N VAL A 115 -11.27 20.97 -23.87
CA VAL A 115 -11.87 19.87 -24.65
C VAL A 115 -13.38 20.03 -24.64
N GLU A 116 -14.00 20.07 -25.81
CA GLU A 116 -15.46 20.06 -25.97
C GLU A 116 -15.98 18.62 -26.05
N HIS A 117 -17.04 18.35 -25.30
CA HIS A 117 -17.69 17.04 -25.14
C HIS A 117 -19.17 17.13 -25.52
N SER A 118 -19.65 16.16 -26.29
CA SER A 118 -21.08 15.99 -26.60
C SER A 118 -21.73 15.05 -25.60
N LEU A 119 -22.67 15.54 -24.79
CA LEU A 119 -23.35 14.69 -23.80
C LEU A 119 -24.34 13.72 -24.45
N ALA A 120 -24.87 14.04 -25.63
CA ALA A 120 -25.77 13.17 -26.38
C ALA A 120 -25.15 11.82 -26.77
N GLU A 121 -23.84 11.81 -27.00
CA GLU A 121 -23.14 10.60 -27.44
C GLU A 121 -22.97 9.59 -26.31
N ALA A 122 -22.94 10.06 -25.05
CA ALA A 122 -22.67 9.23 -23.88
C ALA A 122 -23.89 9.03 -22.96
N TYR A 123 -24.85 9.95 -22.92
CA TYR A 123 -25.90 9.99 -21.89
C TYR A 123 -27.30 10.06 -22.48
N ASN A 124 -28.22 9.28 -21.90
CA ASN A 124 -29.64 9.29 -22.22
C ASN A 124 -30.44 9.89 -21.05
N PHE A 125 -31.07 11.04 -21.30
CA PHE A 125 -31.81 11.85 -20.33
C PHE A 125 -33.31 11.53 -20.30
N THR A 126 -33.80 10.54 -21.04
CA THR A 126 -35.24 10.22 -21.09
C THR A 126 -35.80 9.85 -19.71
N ALA A 127 -35.06 9.10 -18.89
CA ALA A 127 -35.49 8.72 -17.55
C ALA A 127 -35.60 9.90 -16.58
N PRO A 128 -34.58 10.77 -16.40
CA PRO A 128 -34.69 11.94 -15.53
C PRO A 128 -35.55 13.09 -16.11
N GLY A 129 -35.80 13.11 -17.42
CA GLY A 129 -36.71 14.05 -18.08
C GLY A 129 -36.08 15.40 -18.47
N GLU A 130 -36.92 16.35 -18.88
CA GLU A 130 -36.49 17.75 -19.05
C GLU A 130 -36.21 18.38 -17.67
N GLY A 131 -35.27 19.32 -17.59
CA GLY A 131 -34.96 19.98 -16.32
C GLY A 131 -33.59 20.62 -16.24
N ALA A 132 -33.27 21.15 -15.06
CA ALA A 132 -31.94 21.65 -14.74
C ALA A 132 -31.05 20.51 -14.23
N TYR A 133 -29.82 20.49 -14.71
CA TYR A 133 -28.80 19.49 -14.40
C TYR A 133 -27.52 20.15 -13.91
N ASP A 134 -26.94 19.57 -12.87
CA ASP A 134 -25.61 19.86 -12.37
C ASP A 134 -24.63 18.87 -13.02
N ILE A 135 -23.59 19.40 -13.66
CA ILE A 135 -22.60 18.64 -14.41
C ILE A 135 -21.21 18.87 -13.81
N THR A 136 -20.58 17.78 -13.40
CA THR A 136 -19.18 17.73 -12.94
C THR A 136 -18.44 16.66 -13.73
N ALA A 137 -17.13 16.80 -13.91
CA ALA A 137 -16.30 15.82 -14.62
C ALA A 137 -15.47 14.99 -13.62
N ASN A 138 -15.05 13.79 -13.98
CA ASN A 138 -14.10 13.02 -13.19
C ASN A 138 -12.78 13.78 -13.07
N ASN A 139 -12.25 13.92 -11.85
CA ASN A 139 -11.01 14.66 -11.59
C ASN A 139 -9.77 13.79 -11.43
N LEU A 140 -9.87 12.47 -11.61
CA LEU A 140 -8.72 11.58 -11.63
C LEU A 140 -8.03 11.66 -13.00
N PHE A 141 -6.75 11.97 -12.97
CA PHE A 141 -5.86 11.95 -14.11
C PHE A 141 -4.67 11.01 -13.83
N TYR A 142 -3.96 10.63 -14.88
CA TYR A 142 -2.71 9.87 -14.77
C TYR A 142 -1.60 10.67 -15.46
N VAL A 143 -0.47 10.86 -14.79
CA VAL A 143 0.69 11.59 -15.32
C VAL A 143 1.84 10.61 -15.55
N VAL A 144 2.57 10.80 -16.65
CA VAL A 144 3.83 10.10 -16.92
C VAL A 144 4.97 10.92 -16.36
N ASP A 145 5.67 10.39 -15.35
CA ASP A 145 6.81 11.06 -14.72
C ASP A 145 8.09 10.97 -15.57
N GLU A 146 9.18 11.60 -15.10
CA GLU A 146 10.48 11.58 -15.79
C GLU A 146 11.07 10.17 -15.94
N SER A 147 10.69 9.25 -15.06
CA SER A 147 11.12 7.84 -15.06
C SER A 147 10.19 6.95 -15.89
N SER A 148 9.22 7.53 -16.62
CA SER A 148 8.19 6.81 -17.39
C SER A 148 7.21 5.99 -16.55
N ASN A 149 7.10 6.26 -15.25
CA ASN A 149 6.04 5.68 -14.42
C ASN A 149 4.73 6.44 -14.62
N ILE A 150 3.62 5.75 -14.37
CA ILE A 150 2.27 6.32 -14.49
C ILE A 150 1.72 6.52 -13.08
N VAL A 151 1.51 7.77 -12.68
CA VAL A 151 1.08 8.15 -11.34
C VAL A 151 -0.29 8.84 -11.37
N PRO A 152 -1.22 8.50 -10.44
CA PRO A 152 -2.51 9.17 -10.37
C PRO A 152 -2.36 10.59 -9.79
N VAL A 153 -3.11 11.54 -10.34
CA VAL A 153 -3.20 12.93 -9.90
C VAL A 153 -4.66 13.34 -9.86
N TYR A 154 -5.13 13.83 -8.71
CA TYR A 154 -6.48 14.38 -8.59
C TYR A 154 -6.44 15.88 -8.82
N ALA A 155 -7.16 16.35 -9.84
CA ALA A 155 -7.29 17.77 -10.09
C ALA A 155 -8.21 18.42 -9.04
N GLN A 156 -7.87 19.65 -8.66
CA GLN A 156 -8.76 20.48 -7.87
C GLN A 156 -9.94 20.92 -8.72
N HIS A 157 -11.16 20.65 -8.25
CA HIS A 157 -12.38 21.13 -8.88
C HIS A 157 -12.55 22.63 -8.65
N ASP A 158 -13.00 23.36 -9.68
CA ASP A 158 -13.71 24.60 -9.46
C ASP A 158 -14.96 24.29 -8.61
N SER A 159 -15.19 25.07 -7.55
CA SER A 159 -16.10 24.72 -6.45
C SER A 159 -17.59 24.64 -6.84
N ASN A 160 -17.93 24.96 -8.09
CA ASN A 160 -19.29 24.96 -8.61
C ASN A 160 -19.43 24.00 -9.80
N ALA A 161 -20.43 23.11 -9.73
CA ALA A 161 -20.87 22.33 -10.89
C ALA A 161 -21.38 23.26 -12.00
N HIS A 162 -21.16 22.89 -13.27
CA HIS A 162 -21.78 23.60 -14.38
C HIS A 162 -23.28 23.30 -14.37
N LYS A 163 -24.12 24.33 -14.43
CA LYS A 163 -25.58 24.19 -14.41
C LYS A 163 -26.13 24.44 -15.81
N ALA A 164 -26.93 23.50 -16.32
CA ALA A 164 -27.60 23.67 -17.60
C ALA A 164 -29.02 23.11 -17.59
N LYS A 165 -29.93 23.80 -18.28
CA LYS A 165 -31.31 23.36 -18.48
C LYS A 165 -31.46 22.66 -19.82
N LEU A 166 -31.99 21.44 -19.81
CA LEU A 166 -32.28 20.64 -21.01
C LEU A 166 -33.79 20.58 -21.27
N SER A 167 -34.19 20.76 -22.52
CA SER A 167 -35.58 20.67 -23.01
C SER A 167 -35.65 20.00 -24.38
N GLY A 168 -36.83 19.55 -24.82
CA GLY A 168 -37.02 18.93 -26.12
C GLY A 168 -36.61 17.46 -26.15
N ARG A 169 -35.88 17.05 -27.18
CA ARG A 169 -35.42 15.66 -27.32
C ARG A 169 -34.35 15.31 -26.29
N LEU A 170 -34.51 14.18 -25.61
CA LEU A 170 -33.66 13.79 -24.46
C LEU A 170 -32.67 12.66 -24.74
N ALA A 171 -32.70 12.06 -25.93
CA ALA A 171 -31.79 11.00 -26.34
C ALA A 171 -31.67 10.92 -27.87
N THR A 172 -30.47 10.59 -28.35
CA THR A 172 -30.25 10.23 -29.76
C THR A 172 -30.50 8.73 -29.98
N PRO A 173 -31.33 8.34 -30.96
CA PRO A 173 -31.52 6.94 -31.31
C PRO A 173 -30.24 6.41 -31.92
N ARG A 174 -29.92 5.16 -31.58
CA ARG A 174 -28.76 4.48 -32.13
C ARG A 174 -29.19 3.38 -33.08
N PRO A 175 -28.39 3.12 -34.13
CA PRO A 175 -28.68 2.05 -35.06
C PRO A 175 -28.60 0.70 -34.34
N ASN A 176 -29.60 -0.15 -34.60
CA ASN A 176 -29.54 -1.56 -34.23
C ASN A 176 -28.64 -2.30 -35.21
N SER A 177 -27.70 -3.11 -34.70
CA SER A 177 -26.93 -4.03 -35.52
C SER A 177 -27.70 -5.32 -35.76
N THR A 178 -27.66 -5.82 -36.99
CA THR A 178 -28.07 -7.18 -37.32
C THR A 178 -26.82 -8.01 -37.56
N LEU A 179 -26.75 -9.21 -36.97
CA LEU A 179 -25.63 -10.13 -37.22
C LEU A 179 -25.75 -10.75 -38.60
N ALA A 180 -24.63 -10.89 -39.29
CA ALA A 180 -24.53 -11.59 -40.56
C ALA A 180 -24.01 -13.02 -40.35
N LYS A 181 -24.11 -13.89 -41.37
CA LYS A 181 -23.52 -15.25 -41.31
C LYS A 181 -21.99 -15.25 -41.30
N ARG A 182 -21.35 -14.14 -41.66
CA ARG A 182 -19.91 -13.95 -41.76
C ARG A 182 -19.53 -12.59 -41.21
N ALA A 183 -18.25 -12.44 -40.83
CA ALA A 183 -17.73 -11.20 -40.30
C ALA A 183 -17.88 -10.10 -41.35
N SER A 184 -18.31 -8.93 -40.89
CA SER A 184 -18.42 -7.73 -41.72
C SER A 184 -17.30 -6.78 -41.35
N PHE A 185 -16.72 -6.11 -42.34
CA PHE A 185 -15.57 -5.25 -42.13
C PHE A 185 -15.85 -3.85 -42.66
N VAL A 186 -15.77 -2.84 -41.79
CA VAL A 186 -15.96 -1.43 -42.15
C VAL A 186 -14.58 -0.77 -42.21
N SER A 187 -14.20 -0.27 -43.39
CA SER A 187 -12.93 0.44 -43.61
C SER A 187 -11.66 -0.34 -43.24
N CYS A 188 -11.71 -1.68 -43.28
CA CYS A 188 -10.54 -2.53 -43.01
C CYS A 188 -9.83 -2.95 -44.30
N SER A 189 -8.50 -2.77 -44.35
CA SER A 189 -7.68 -3.31 -45.44
C SER A 189 -7.69 -4.84 -45.45
N SER A 190 -7.34 -5.46 -46.58
CA SER A 190 -7.25 -6.93 -46.70
C SER A 190 -6.36 -7.55 -45.61
N THR A 191 -5.21 -6.94 -45.32
CA THR A 191 -4.33 -7.37 -44.23
C THR A 191 -5.01 -7.33 -42.86
N ARG A 192 -5.74 -6.24 -42.55
CA ARG A 192 -6.49 -6.10 -41.29
C ARG A 192 -7.62 -7.15 -41.21
N GLN A 193 -8.30 -7.44 -42.32
CA GLN A 193 -9.32 -8.49 -42.38
C GLN A 193 -8.72 -9.88 -42.08
N THR A 194 -7.56 -10.21 -42.65
CA THR A 194 -6.86 -11.47 -42.34
C THR A 194 -6.50 -11.55 -40.86
N GLN A 195 -5.87 -10.50 -40.30
CA GLN A 195 -5.52 -10.46 -38.88
C GLN A 195 -6.75 -10.61 -37.98
N LEU A 196 -7.88 -9.99 -38.36
CA LEU A 196 -9.12 -10.06 -37.60
C LEU A 196 -9.75 -11.44 -37.64
N ASN A 197 -9.74 -12.12 -38.79
CA ASN A 197 -10.22 -13.50 -38.85
C ASN A 197 -9.40 -14.42 -37.93
N THR A 198 -8.07 -14.25 -37.91
CA THR A 198 -7.20 -15.01 -36.98
C THR A 198 -7.48 -14.67 -35.51
N ALA A 199 -7.65 -13.39 -35.18
CA ALA A 199 -7.97 -12.94 -33.82
C ALA A 199 -9.35 -13.42 -33.38
N ALA A 200 -10.36 -13.40 -34.26
CA ALA A 200 -11.71 -13.89 -34.01
C ALA A 200 -11.71 -15.39 -33.72
N SER A 201 -10.98 -16.20 -34.49
CA SER A 201 -10.81 -17.63 -34.20
C SER A 201 -10.14 -17.86 -32.85
N SER A 202 -9.10 -17.09 -32.54
CA SER A 202 -8.37 -17.20 -31.27
C SER A 202 -9.23 -16.78 -30.07
N ALA A 203 -10.02 -15.72 -30.20
CA ALA A 203 -10.98 -15.25 -29.20
C ALA A 203 -12.08 -16.30 -28.96
N GLN A 204 -12.59 -16.94 -30.03
CA GLN A 204 -13.54 -18.03 -29.89
C GLN A 204 -12.95 -19.19 -29.05
N SER A 205 -11.68 -19.55 -29.27
CA SER A 205 -10.99 -20.55 -28.45
C SER A 205 -10.83 -20.10 -27.00
N TYR A 206 -10.49 -18.84 -26.74
CA TYR A 206 -10.40 -18.30 -25.38
C TYR A 206 -11.73 -18.39 -24.63
N ALA A 207 -12.83 -17.98 -25.28
CA ALA A 207 -14.16 -18.03 -24.68
C ALA A 207 -14.58 -19.47 -24.36
N ALA A 208 -14.37 -20.41 -25.30
CA ALA A 208 -14.71 -21.81 -25.10
C ALA A 208 -13.88 -22.48 -23.99
N LEU A 209 -12.57 -22.20 -23.93
CA LEU A 209 -11.70 -22.73 -22.88
C LEU A 209 -12.02 -22.12 -21.51
N ALA A 210 -12.37 -20.84 -21.44
CA ALA A 210 -12.80 -20.20 -20.19
C ALA A 210 -14.12 -20.78 -19.68
N LEU A 211 -15.10 -20.98 -20.56
CA LEU A 211 -16.37 -21.63 -20.21
C LEU A 211 -16.16 -23.09 -19.77
N SER A 212 -15.32 -23.85 -20.49
CA SER A 212 -14.98 -25.23 -20.11
C SER A 212 -14.30 -25.30 -18.75
N TYR A 213 -13.41 -24.36 -18.45
CA TYR A 213 -12.77 -24.23 -17.16
C TYR A 213 -13.79 -24.02 -16.03
N LEU A 214 -14.69 -23.04 -16.20
CA LEU A 214 -15.73 -22.72 -15.21
C LEU A 214 -16.67 -23.91 -14.98
N ASN A 215 -17.12 -24.57 -16.05
CA ASN A 215 -17.99 -25.74 -15.94
C ASN A 215 -17.34 -26.94 -15.22
N SER A 216 -16.01 -27.05 -15.26
CA SER A 216 -15.26 -28.16 -14.63
C SER A 216 -14.74 -27.84 -13.22
N HIS A 217 -14.78 -26.58 -12.78
CA HIS A 217 -14.19 -26.15 -11.51
C HIS A 217 -15.22 -25.40 -10.65
N THR A 218 -16.05 -26.17 -9.94
CA THR A 218 -17.09 -25.66 -9.02
C THR A 218 -16.58 -25.44 -7.59
N SER A 219 -15.29 -25.10 -7.45
CA SER A 219 -14.64 -24.77 -6.17
C SER A 219 -13.54 -23.73 -6.34
N SER A 220 -13.03 -23.20 -5.23
CA SER A 220 -11.98 -22.17 -5.24
C SER A 220 -10.71 -22.66 -5.95
N THR A 221 -10.19 -21.84 -6.86
CA THR A 221 -8.99 -22.13 -7.66
C THR A 221 -8.18 -20.86 -7.82
N SER A 222 -6.85 -20.98 -7.94
CA SER A 222 -5.97 -19.82 -8.12
C SER A 222 -6.36 -18.97 -9.32
N ARG A 223 -6.73 -19.58 -10.45
CA ARG A 223 -7.14 -18.82 -11.64
C ARG A 223 -8.46 -18.07 -11.42
N PHE A 224 -9.45 -18.66 -10.74
CA PHE A 224 -10.70 -17.94 -10.45
C PHE A 224 -10.43 -16.78 -9.49
N THR A 225 -9.71 -17.04 -8.39
CA THR A 225 -9.49 -16.03 -7.35
C THR A 225 -8.56 -14.91 -7.79
N THR A 226 -7.64 -15.18 -8.71
CA THR A 226 -6.77 -14.14 -9.31
C THR A 226 -7.56 -13.07 -10.05
N TRP A 227 -8.61 -13.46 -10.79
CA TRP A 227 -9.34 -12.54 -11.70
C TRP A 227 -10.72 -12.12 -11.19
N PHE A 228 -11.33 -12.90 -10.29
CA PHE A 228 -12.70 -12.68 -9.80
C PHE A 228 -12.79 -12.64 -8.27
N GLY A 229 -11.66 -12.70 -7.55
CA GLY A 229 -11.62 -12.63 -6.09
C GLY A 229 -12.25 -13.86 -5.41
N THR A 230 -12.78 -13.67 -4.19
CA THR A 230 -13.31 -14.79 -3.37
C THR A 230 -14.34 -15.62 -4.13
N TYR A 231 -14.07 -16.93 -4.18
CA TYR A 231 -15.01 -17.90 -4.74
C TYR A 231 -16.25 -18.00 -3.85
N THR A 232 -17.41 -17.72 -4.45
CA THR A 232 -18.72 -18.13 -3.94
C THR A 232 -19.48 -18.78 -5.10
N SER A 233 -20.41 -19.69 -4.82
CA SER A 233 -21.22 -20.30 -5.88
C SER A 233 -21.96 -19.24 -6.70
N ALA A 234 -22.47 -18.18 -6.05
CA ALA A 234 -23.16 -17.09 -6.74
C ALA A 234 -22.23 -16.28 -7.68
N HIS A 235 -21.01 -15.97 -7.25
CA HIS A 235 -20.02 -15.30 -8.11
C HIS A 235 -19.63 -16.21 -9.28
N HIS A 236 -19.37 -17.49 -8.99
CA HIS A 236 -19.04 -18.47 -10.01
C HIS A 236 -20.16 -18.61 -11.05
N ASP A 237 -21.42 -18.70 -10.62
CA ASP A 237 -22.59 -18.79 -11.50
C ASP A 237 -22.74 -17.54 -12.39
N THR A 238 -22.47 -16.36 -11.81
CA THR A 238 -22.48 -15.09 -12.56
C THR A 238 -21.40 -15.08 -13.65
N VAL A 239 -20.16 -15.43 -13.31
CA VAL A 239 -19.04 -15.49 -14.26
C VAL A 239 -19.26 -16.57 -15.32
N THR A 240 -19.80 -17.72 -14.92
CA THR A 240 -20.16 -18.83 -15.83
C THR A 240 -21.25 -18.40 -16.81
N SER A 241 -22.29 -17.69 -16.34
CA SER A 241 -23.33 -17.10 -17.20
C SER A 241 -22.73 -16.13 -18.22
N HIS A 242 -21.81 -15.25 -17.79
CA HIS A 242 -21.13 -14.34 -18.71
C HIS A 242 -20.34 -15.09 -19.78
N PHE A 243 -19.47 -16.03 -19.39
CA PHE A 243 -18.67 -16.79 -20.37
C PHE A 243 -19.51 -17.74 -21.23
N SER A 244 -20.66 -18.20 -20.76
CA SER A 244 -21.63 -18.93 -21.58
C SER A 244 -22.14 -18.06 -22.73
N ASN A 245 -22.55 -16.82 -22.43
CA ASN A 245 -23.02 -15.88 -23.44
C ASN A 245 -21.88 -15.39 -24.35
N ILE A 246 -20.71 -15.10 -23.80
CA ILE A 246 -19.51 -14.69 -24.57
C ILE A 246 -19.08 -15.81 -25.53
N SER A 247 -19.03 -17.07 -25.06
CA SER A 247 -18.70 -18.23 -25.88
C SER A 247 -19.80 -18.60 -26.88
N GLY A 248 -21.07 -18.31 -26.55
CA GLY A 248 -22.20 -18.47 -27.45
C GLY A 248 -22.23 -17.43 -28.58
N GLY A 249 -21.50 -16.32 -28.44
CA GLY A 249 -21.24 -15.37 -29.51
C GLY A 249 -20.33 -15.97 -30.59
N SER A 250 -20.65 -15.75 -31.86
CA SER A 250 -19.78 -16.13 -32.98
C SER A 250 -18.96 -14.91 -33.40
N TYR A 251 -17.70 -14.83 -32.96
CA TYR A 251 -16.80 -13.74 -33.38
C TYR A 251 -16.67 -13.65 -34.91
N SER A 252 -16.80 -14.79 -35.60
CA SER A 252 -16.84 -14.86 -37.07
C SER A 252 -18.10 -14.28 -37.72
N SER A 253 -19.06 -13.76 -36.94
CA SER A 253 -20.29 -13.09 -37.40
C SER A 253 -20.35 -11.61 -37.05
N PHE A 254 -19.38 -11.11 -36.29
CA PHE A 254 -19.37 -9.74 -35.81
C PHE A 254 -18.97 -8.75 -36.91
N THR A 255 -19.38 -7.50 -36.73
CA THR A 255 -18.93 -6.36 -37.50
C THR A 255 -17.70 -5.75 -36.83
N TYR A 256 -16.61 -5.67 -37.58
CA TYR A 256 -15.37 -5.05 -37.15
C TYR A 256 -15.19 -3.73 -37.90
N ASP A 257 -15.15 -2.64 -37.16
CA ASP A 257 -14.98 -1.30 -37.70
C ASP A 257 -13.54 -0.82 -37.46
N CYS A 258 -12.83 -0.52 -38.55
CA CYS A 258 -11.42 -0.12 -38.52
C CYS A 258 -11.22 1.40 -38.69
N THR A 259 -12.25 2.22 -38.48
CA THR A 259 -12.19 3.68 -38.63
C THR A 259 -11.50 4.40 -37.48
N CYS A 260 -11.42 3.78 -36.29
CA CYS A 260 -10.71 4.37 -35.16
C CYS A 260 -9.20 4.41 -35.38
N THR A 261 -8.59 5.57 -35.18
CA THR A 261 -7.14 5.78 -35.38
C THR A 261 -6.39 6.15 -34.10
N ASP A 262 -7.07 6.17 -32.94
CA ASP A 262 -6.42 6.54 -31.67
C ASP A 262 -5.31 5.55 -31.31
N SER A 263 -4.08 6.04 -31.11
CA SER A 263 -2.90 5.20 -30.95
C SER A 263 -2.79 4.50 -29.60
N GLY A 264 -3.40 5.05 -28.55
CA GLY A 264 -3.34 4.53 -27.17
C GLY A 264 -4.50 3.59 -26.83
N THR A 265 -5.58 3.63 -27.61
CA THR A 265 -6.78 2.82 -27.42
C THR A 265 -6.69 1.53 -28.22
N TYR A 266 -7.16 0.42 -27.63
CA TYR A 266 -7.23 -0.87 -28.32
C TYR A 266 -8.52 -0.98 -29.13
N ALA A 267 -9.66 -0.90 -28.46
CA ALA A 267 -10.96 -1.06 -29.09
C ALA A 267 -12.04 -0.41 -28.23
N TYR A 268 -13.26 -0.33 -28.77
CA TYR A 268 -14.44 0.02 -28.01
C TYR A 268 -15.72 -0.59 -28.60
N VAL A 269 -16.78 -0.64 -27.79
CA VAL A 269 -18.13 -1.03 -28.19
C VAL A 269 -19.20 -0.11 -27.60
N TYR A 270 -20.37 -0.11 -28.24
CA TYR A 270 -21.59 0.34 -27.61
C TYR A 270 -22.32 -0.87 -26.99
N PRO A 271 -22.55 -0.92 -25.66
CA PRO A 271 -23.12 -2.08 -24.98
C PRO A 271 -24.46 -2.60 -25.56
N GLY A 272 -25.28 -1.70 -26.10
CA GLY A 272 -26.58 -2.02 -26.71
C GLY A 272 -26.51 -2.52 -28.17
N THR A 273 -25.36 -2.43 -28.83
CA THR A 273 -25.20 -2.75 -30.26
C THR A 273 -24.43 -4.07 -30.41
N TYR A 274 -25.09 -5.19 -30.08
CA TYR A 274 -24.45 -6.51 -30.03
C TYR A 274 -23.69 -6.86 -31.32
N GLY A 275 -22.44 -7.28 -31.15
CA GLY A 275 -21.60 -7.79 -32.23
C GLY A 275 -20.99 -6.75 -33.15
N THR A 276 -20.94 -5.47 -32.76
CA THR A 276 -20.14 -4.45 -33.47
C THR A 276 -18.99 -3.99 -32.59
N ILE A 277 -17.74 -4.14 -33.06
CA ILE A 277 -16.52 -3.77 -32.34
C ILE A 277 -15.71 -2.79 -33.18
N TYR A 278 -15.34 -1.66 -32.58
CA TYR A 278 -14.52 -0.62 -33.19
C TYR A 278 -13.06 -0.79 -32.75
N LEU A 279 -12.13 -0.83 -33.69
CA LEU A 279 -10.75 -1.22 -33.47
C LEU A 279 -9.82 -0.03 -33.72
N CYS A 280 -9.04 0.31 -32.71
CA CYS A 280 -8.18 1.49 -32.69
C CYS A 280 -6.70 1.11 -32.92
N GLY A 281 -5.80 2.09 -32.81
CA GLY A 281 -4.37 1.96 -33.13
C GLY A 281 -3.64 0.89 -32.32
N ALA A 282 -3.85 0.83 -31.00
CA ALA A 282 -3.10 -0.09 -30.13
C ALA A 282 -3.43 -1.57 -30.41
N PHE A 283 -4.65 -1.88 -30.86
CA PHE A 283 -5.04 -3.25 -31.23
C PHE A 283 -4.18 -3.81 -32.35
N TRP A 284 -3.81 -2.98 -33.34
CA TRP A 284 -3.01 -3.44 -34.47
C TRP A 284 -1.58 -3.80 -34.06
N ASN A 285 -1.04 -3.15 -33.03
CA ASN A 285 0.28 -3.41 -32.48
C ASN A 285 0.32 -4.61 -31.50
N ALA A 286 -0.83 -5.02 -30.97
CA ALA A 286 -0.93 -6.12 -30.02
C ALA A 286 -0.59 -7.49 -30.66
N PRO A 287 -0.03 -8.46 -29.90
CA PRO A 287 0.11 -9.84 -30.40
C PRO A 287 -1.26 -10.48 -30.65
N ASN A 288 -1.33 -11.55 -31.44
CA ASN A 288 -2.61 -12.23 -31.69
C ASN A 288 -3.21 -12.87 -30.42
N THR A 289 -2.35 -13.49 -29.60
CA THR A 289 -2.68 -14.18 -28.34
C THR A 289 -1.76 -13.72 -27.20
N GLY A 290 -2.10 -14.04 -25.96
CA GLY A 290 -1.35 -13.64 -24.76
C GLY A 290 -1.96 -12.41 -24.05
N THR A 291 -1.20 -11.85 -23.11
CA THR A 291 -1.59 -10.64 -22.36
C THR A 291 -1.84 -9.46 -23.29
N ASP A 292 -2.95 -8.76 -23.08
CA ASP A 292 -3.37 -7.59 -23.86
C ASP A 292 -3.31 -7.81 -25.39
N SER A 293 -3.68 -9.02 -25.81
CA SER A 293 -3.64 -9.44 -27.22
C SER A 293 -4.87 -8.99 -28.01
N LYS A 294 -4.82 -9.12 -29.34
CA LYS A 294 -5.96 -8.96 -30.24
C LYS A 294 -7.12 -9.86 -29.81
N ALA A 295 -6.86 -11.16 -29.58
CA ALA A 295 -7.88 -12.10 -29.12
C ALA A 295 -8.45 -11.72 -27.75
N GLY A 296 -7.60 -11.34 -26.79
CA GLY A 296 -8.03 -10.88 -25.47
C GLY A 296 -8.86 -9.58 -25.53
N THR A 297 -8.51 -8.67 -26.43
CA THR A 297 -9.28 -7.45 -26.69
C THR A 297 -10.68 -7.79 -27.18
N LEU A 298 -10.82 -8.73 -28.12
CA LEU A 298 -12.15 -9.15 -28.59
C LEU A 298 -12.99 -9.77 -27.47
N ILE A 299 -12.40 -10.55 -26.56
CA ILE A 299 -13.08 -11.08 -25.37
C ILE A 299 -13.58 -9.95 -24.47
N HIS A 300 -12.72 -8.98 -24.18
CA HIS A 300 -13.05 -7.81 -23.36
C HIS A 300 -14.22 -7.00 -23.96
N GLU A 301 -14.12 -6.66 -25.24
CA GLU A 301 -15.19 -5.93 -25.93
C GLU A 301 -16.51 -6.72 -25.95
N ALA A 302 -16.42 -8.04 -26.12
CA ALA A 302 -17.60 -8.90 -26.09
C ALA A 302 -18.26 -8.96 -24.71
N SER A 303 -17.54 -8.77 -23.60
CA SER A 303 -18.14 -8.81 -22.25
C SER A 303 -18.96 -7.56 -21.94
N HIS A 304 -18.74 -6.44 -22.65
CA HIS A 304 -19.51 -5.20 -22.45
C HIS A 304 -20.91 -5.25 -23.04
N PHE A 305 -21.17 -6.11 -24.02
CA PHE A 305 -22.52 -6.22 -24.56
C PHE A 305 -23.50 -6.63 -23.46
N THR A 306 -24.64 -5.93 -23.39
CA THR A 306 -25.68 -6.21 -22.38
C THR A 306 -26.17 -7.66 -22.43
N ARG A 307 -26.18 -8.24 -23.65
CA ARG A 307 -26.48 -9.66 -23.89
C ARG A 307 -25.49 -10.63 -23.22
N ASN A 308 -24.23 -10.22 -23.04
CA ASN A 308 -23.14 -11.08 -22.58
C ASN A 308 -22.80 -10.92 -21.08
N GLY A 309 -23.28 -9.86 -20.44
CA GLY A 309 -23.01 -9.57 -19.04
C GLY A 309 -22.99 -8.07 -18.73
N GLY A 310 -22.89 -7.21 -19.74
CA GLY A 310 -22.94 -5.76 -19.55
C GLY A 310 -21.83 -5.24 -18.62
N THR A 311 -20.64 -5.85 -18.70
CA THR A 311 -19.50 -5.50 -17.84
C THR A 311 -19.10 -4.03 -17.99
N GLN A 312 -18.42 -3.48 -16.98
CA GLN A 312 -18.00 -2.08 -16.93
C GLN A 312 -16.47 -2.00 -16.88
N ASP A 313 -15.91 -0.94 -17.46
CA ASP A 313 -14.47 -0.66 -17.44
C ASP A 313 -14.04 0.04 -16.16
N TYR A 314 -14.08 -0.66 -15.02
CA TYR A 314 -13.72 -0.03 -13.75
C TYR A 314 -12.24 0.35 -13.65
N VAL A 315 -11.35 -0.47 -14.18
CA VAL A 315 -9.88 -0.30 -14.17
C VAL A 315 -9.24 -0.86 -15.43
N TYR A 316 -8.04 -0.40 -15.78
CA TYR A 316 -7.29 -0.82 -16.96
C TYR A 316 -5.89 -1.37 -16.63
N GLY A 317 -5.48 -2.43 -17.33
CA GLY A 317 -4.17 -3.08 -17.19
C GLY A 317 -4.09 -4.10 -16.05
N GLN A 318 -3.13 -5.02 -16.13
CA GLN A 318 -2.93 -6.07 -15.11
C GLN A 318 -2.48 -5.52 -13.74
N SER A 319 -1.82 -4.37 -13.72
CA SER A 319 -1.41 -3.65 -12.50
C SER A 319 -2.49 -2.69 -11.96
N GLY A 320 -3.59 -2.50 -12.70
CA GLY A 320 -4.74 -1.69 -12.27
C GLY A 320 -5.75 -2.47 -11.43
N ASP A 321 -5.59 -3.79 -11.33
CA ASP A 321 -6.29 -4.63 -10.36
C ASP A 321 -5.35 -4.78 -9.14
N PRO A 322 -5.65 -4.18 -7.97
CA PRO A 322 -4.84 -4.43 -6.79
C PRO A 322 -4.89 -5.94 -6.53
N ALA A 323 -3.73 -6.59 -6.58
CA ALA A 323 -3.61 -8.02 -6.32
C ALA A 323 -4.43 -8.36 -5.06
N VAL A 324 -5.44 -9.22 -5.21
CA VAL A 324 -6.27 -9.67 -4.10
C VAL A 324 -5.45 -10.69 -3.32
N HIS A 325 -4.86 -10.25 -2.22
CA HIS A 325 -4.05 -11.12 -1.36
C HIS A 325 -4.95 -11.84 -0.35
N ASN A 326 -4.74 -13.15 -0.19
CA ASN A 326 -4.96 -13.82 1.10
C ASN A 326 -3.77 -13.43 1.99
N VAL A 327 -4.02 -13.17 3.28
CA VAL A 327 -2.99 -12.75 4.25
C VAL A 327 -1.77 -13.68 4.23
N GLU A 328 -1.97 -14.99 4.02
CA GLU A 328 -0.89 -16.01 4.01
C GLU A 328 0.17 -15.79 2.91
N ASN A 329 -0.17 -15.04 1.86
CA ASN A 329 0.75 -14.70 0.76
C ASN A 329 0.93 -13.18 0.64
N PHE A 330 0.57 -12.42 1.68
CA PHE A 330 0.65 -10.97 1.64
C PHE A 330 2.08 -10.53 1.95
N LYS A 331 2.81 -10.25 0.87
CA LYS A 331 4.22 -9.86 0.91
C LYS A 331 4.40 -8.46 0.37
N VAL A 332 5.23 -7.68 1.04
CA VAL A 332 5.64 -6.34 0.59
C VAL A 332 7.15 -6.36 0.36
N LYS A 333 7.59 -5.72 -0.72
CA LYS A 333 9.01 -5.55 -1.02
C LYS A 333 9.42 -4.12 -0.79
N THR A 334 10.52 -3.93 -0.07
CA THR A 334 11.16 -2.63 0.13
C THR A 334 12.47 -2.62 -0.62
N ILE A 335 12.69 -1.55 -1.41
CA ILE A 335 13.93 -1.34 -2.15
C ILE A 335 14.61 -0.11 -1.56
N ILE A 336 15.83 -0.27 -1.07
CA ILE A 336 16.60 0.79 -0.44
C ILE A 336 17.83 1.04 -1.30
N THR A 337 17.92 2.25 -1.85
CA THR A 337 18.98 2.65 -2.78
C THR A 337 19.83 3.75 -2.18
N ASN A 338 21.15 3.57 -2.22
CA ASN A 338 22.07 4.66 -1.91
C ASN A 338 22.16 5.60 -3.12
N THR A 339 21.48 6.73 -3.05
CA THR A 339 21.49 7.77 -4.09
C THR A 339 22.62 8.79 -3.94
N GLY A 340 23.42 8.66 -2.87
CA GLY A 340 24.58 9.51 -2.61
C GLY A 340 25.81 9.10 -3.40
N ASN A 341 26.91 9.82 -3.17
CA ASN A 341 28.21 9.60 -3.79
C ASN A 341 29.22 8.89 -2.87
N GLU A 342 28.86 8.59 -1.63
CA GLU A 342 29.70 7.89 -0.65
C GLU A 342 29.13 6.51 -0.32
N THR A 343 30.01 5.57 0.04
CA THR A 343 29.59 4.26 0.55
C THR A 343 29.00 4.40 1.95
N LEU A 344 27.79 3.87 2.15
CA LEU A 344 27.09 3.91 3.43
C LEU A 344 27.23 2.56 4.16
N LYS A 345 27.36 2.62 5.49
CA LYS A 345 27.19 1.48 6.40
C LYS A 345 25.88 1.66 7.16
N VAL A 346 24.81 1.07 6.66
CA VAL A 346 23.46 1.21 7.22
C VAL A 346 23.23 0.08 8.23
N LEU A 347 22.91 0.42 9.46
CA LEU A 347 22.65 -0.55 10.53
C LEU A 347 21.42 -1.40 10.19
N ASN A 348 21.52 -2.71 10.43
CA ASN A 348 20.39 -3.63 10.28
C ASN A 348 19.51 -3.56 11.52
N ASP A 349 18.90 -2.39 11.77
CA ASP A 349 17.95 -2.19 12.88
C ASP A 349 16.72 -3.08 12.66
N PRO A 350 16.34 -3.93 13.63
CA PRO A 350 15.18 -4.80 13.49
C PRO A 350 13.86 -4.06 13.25
N ARG A 351 13.75 -2.78 13.62
CA ARG A 351 12.56 -1.94 13.38
C ARG A 351 12.54 -1.31 11.98
N GLY A 352 13.62 -1.47 11.21
CA GLY A 352 13.78 -0.91 9.88
C GLY A 352 13.52 -1.92 8.77
N THR A 353 13.33 -1.39 7.56
CA THR A 353 12.99 -2.18 6.35
C THR A 353 14.17 -2.96 5.75
N LEU A 354 15.39 -2.78 6.25
CA LEU A 354 16.55 -3.62 5.90
C LEU A 354 16.51 -5.00 6.60
N SER A 355 15.71 -5.13 7.65
CA SER A 355 15.49 -6.39 8.35
C SER A 355 14.21 -7.05 7.83
N ASN A 356 14.25 -8.37 7.58
CA ASN A 356 13.07 -9.15 7.22
C ASN A 356 12.35 -9.77 8.44
N MET A 357 12.75 -9.38 9.65
CA MET A 357 12.11 -9.87 10.87
C MET A 357 10.68 -9.34 10.99
N PRO A 358 9.75 -10.13 11.58
CA PRO A 358 8.35 -9.74 11.72
C PRO A 358 8.15 -8.74 12.87
N THR A 359 8.75 -7.57 12.78
CA THR A 359 8.64 -6.45 13.73
C THR A 359 7.61 -5.42 13.25
N ASN A 360 7.31 -4.42 14.09
CA ASN A 360 6.32 -3.39 13.76
C ASN A 360 6.91 -2.31 12.83
N THR A 361 7.27 -2.70 11.61
CA THR A 361 8.01 -1.90 10.64
C THR A 361 7.10 -1.03 9.75
N PHE A 362 5.86 -1.46 9.56
CA PHE A 362 4.91 -0.84 8.62
C PHE A 362 3.78 -0.12 9.37
N ASN A 363 3.40 1.06 8.87
CA ASN A 363 2.16 1.72 9.29
C ASN A 363 1.05 1.30 8.33
N ILE A 364 0.10 0.51 8.80
CA ILE A 364 -0.93 -0.11 7.95
C ILE A 364 -2.31 0.38 8.38
N THR A 365 -3.07 0.97 7.46
CA THR A 365 -4.42 1.50 7.71
C THR A 365 -5.38 1.12 6.60
N ASN A 366 -6.60 0.69 6.94
CA ASN A 366 -7.67 0.47 5.97
C ASN A 366 -8.34 1.81 5.56
N GLU A 367 -9.28 1.76 4.62
CA GLU A 367 -10.06 2.93 4.15
C GLU A 367 -10.89 3.60 5.26
N GLN A 368 -11.19 2.89 6.35
CA GLN A 368 -11.94 3.37 7.51
C GLN A 368 -11.03 3.98 8.59
N GLY A 369 -9.71 3.85 8.44
CA GLY A 369 -8.71 4.29 9.42
C GLY A 369 -8.38 3.23 10.48
N ASP A 370 -8.94 2.03 10.42
CA ASP A 370 -8.59 0.94 11.33
C ASP A 370 -7.24 0.32 10.96
N GLN A 371 -6.50 -0.13 11.98
CA GLN A 371 -5.20 -0.76 11.84
C GLN A 371 -5.27 -2.24 12.19
N PRO A 372 -4.56 -3.13 11.47
CA PRO A 372 -4.43 -4.52 11.89
C PRO A 372 -3.70 -4.59 13.24
N SER A 373 -4.03 -5.59 14.04
CA SER A 373 -3.38 -5.79 15.33
C SER A 373 -1.96 -6.31 15.11
N PHE A 374 -0.96 -5.61 15.65
CA PHE A 374 0.41 -6.10 15.65
C PHE A 374 0.52 -7.33 16.55
N ARG A 375 1.02 -8.43 15.98
CA ARG A 375 1.34 -9.68 16.69
C ARG A 375 2.78 -10.11 16.45
N GLY A 376 3.60 -9.31 15.79
CA GLY A 376 4.98 -9.65 15.49
C GLY A 376 5.88 -9.79 16.73
N ILE A 377 7.16 -10.03 16.49
CA ILE A 377 8.14 -10.17 17.57
C ILE A 377 8.48 -8.81 18.19
N LYS A 378 8.74 -8.82 19.50
CA LYS A 378 9.42 -7.77 20.26
C LYS A 378 10.82 -8.27 20.60
N ILE A 379 11.84 -7.41 20.59
CA ILE A 379 13.24 -7.87 20.46
C ILE A 379 14.18 -7.03 21.32
N LYS A 380 15.01 -7.67 22.15
CA LYS A 380 16.20 -7.02 22.71
C LYS A 380 17.30 -6.85 21.66
N TYR A 381 17.57 -5.60 21.31
CA TYR A 381 18.64 -5.19 20.41
C TYR A 381 19.55 -4.13 21.07
N VAL A 382 20.84 -4.12 20.72
CA VAL A 382 21.80 -3.09 21.18
C VAL A 382 22.57 -2.57 19.97
N PRO A 383 22.21 -1.39 19.41
CA PRO A 383 22.79 -0.85 18.18
C PRO A 383 24.32 -0.79 18.20
N THR A 384 24.91 -0.38 19.33
CA THR A 384 26.36 -0.23 19.47
C THR A 384 27.11 -1.56 19.48
N ASN A 385 26.51 -2.63 20.00
CA ASN A 385 27.09 -3.97 19.96
C ASN A 385 26.95 -4.57 18.57
N ALA A 386 25.78 -4.43 17.95
CA ALA A 386 25.54 -4.85 16.58
C ALA A 386 26.50 -4.17 15.58
N ALA A 387 26.72 -2.85 15.73
CA ALA A 387 27.68 -2.13 14.89
C ALA A 387 29.11 -2.71 15.01
N LYS A 388 29.54 -3.09 16.22
CA LYS A 388 30.86 -3.69 16.47
C LYS A 388 30.97 -5.12 15.94
N SER A 389 29.88 -5.89 15.94
CA SER A 389 29.84 -7.26 15.43
C SER A 389 29.57 -7.36 13.93
N GLY A 390 29.41 -6.23 13.22
CA GLY A 390 29.17 -6.22 11.78
C GLY A 390 27.70 -6.33 11.36
N GLY A 391 26.76 -6.00 12.26
CA GLY A 391 25.31 -5.95 12.01
C GLY A 391 24.86 -4.76 11.17
N TYR A 392 25.52 -4.52 10.04
CA TYR A 392 25.20 -3.45 9.09
C TYR A 392 25.32 -3.93 7.63
N THR A 393 24.54 -3.30 6.76
CA THR A 393 24.60 -3.47 5.32
C THR A 393 25.46 -2.37 4.70
N ILE A 394 26.39 -2.76 3.82
CA ILE A 394 27.22 -1.83 3.05
C ILE A 394 26.52 -1.53 1.72
N LEU A 395 26.26 -0.25 1.45
CA LEU A 395 25.68 0.22 0.20
C LEU A 395 26.67 1.15 -0.52
N ALA A 396 27.23 0.70 -1.63
CA ALA A 396 28.01 1.56 -2.52
C ALA A 396 27.11 2.61 -3.22
N PRO A 397 27.66 3.71 -3.74
CA PRO A 397 26.90 4.66 -4.56
C PRO A 397 26.12 3.97 -5.69
N GLY A 398 24.81 4.23 -5.77
CA GLY A 398 23.89 3.64 -6.75
C GLY A 398 23.47 2.19 -6.45
N GLN A 399 23.98 1.57 -5.38
CA GLN A 399 23.60 0.20 -5.01
C GLN A 399 22.22 0.18 -4.34
N SER A 400 21.40 -0.80 -4.72
CA SER A 400 20.10 -1.09 -4.10
C SER A 400 20.12 -2.42 -3.35
N VAL A 401 19.35 -2.49 -2.27
CA VAL A 401 19.02 -3.74 -1.58
C VAL A 401 17.51 -3.91 -1.57
N GLU A 402 17.07 -5.10 -1.96
CA GLU A 402 15.67 -5.51 -1.93
C GLU A 402 15.43 -6.45 -0.75
N VAL A 403 14.42 -6.16 0.05
CA VAL A 403 14.00 -7.00 1.18
C VAL A 403 12.52 -7.31 1.03
N GLU A 404 12.17 -8.58 1.10
CA GLU A 404 10.78 -9.06 1.08
C GLU A 404 10.30 -9.29 2.52
N HIS A 405 9.11 -8.78 2.82
CA HIS A 405 8.48 -8.79 4.13
C HIS A 405 7.16 -9.54 4.05
N THR A 406 6.98 -10.56 4.88
CA THR A 406 5.72 -11.31 4.99
C THR A 406 4.86 -10.68 6.09
N LEU A 407 3.82 -9.93 5.72
CA LEU A 407 3.03 -9.16 6.69
C LEU A 407 2.20 -10.04 7.63
N SER A 408 1.80 -11.25 7.22
CA SER A 408 1.09 -12.20 8.09
C SER A 408 1.89 -12.67 9.29
N ASP A 409 3.22 -12.57 9.24
CA ASP A 409 4.08 -13.00 10.33
C ASP A 409 4.05 -11.98 11.49
N ALA A 410 3.71 -10.72 11.18
CA ALA A 410 3.73 -9.59 12.10
C ALA A 410 2.35 -8.98 12.40
N TYR A 411 1.36 -9.12 11.51
CA TYR A 411 0.08 -8.42 11.60
C TYR A 411 -1.12 -9.36 11.46
N ASP A 412 -2.14 -9.13 12.29
CA ASP A 412 -3.42 -9.81 12.28
C ASP A 412 -4.51 -8.85 11.80
N PHE A 413 -5.06 -9.13 10.61
CA PHE A 413 -6.05 -8.29 9.95
C PHE A 413 -7.48 -8.67 10.31
N ALA A 414 -7.69 -9.65 11.20
CA ALA A 414 -9.04 -10.13 11.51
C ALA A 414 -9.93 -9.04 12.12
N THR A 415 -9.34 -8.14 12.90
CA THR A 415 -10.02 -7.03 13.57
C THR A 415 -10.28 -5.86 12.63
N SER A 416 -9.32 -5.52 11.76
CA SER A 416 -9.43 -4.42 10.78
C SER A 416 -10.23 -4.80 9.52
N GLY A 417 -10.48 -6.10 9.30
CA GLY A 417 -11.41 -6.60 8.29
C GLY A 417 -10.84 -6.72 6.88
N GLN A 418 -11.69 -7.12 5.93
CA GLN A 418 -11.34 -7.15 4.51
C GLN A 418 -11.44 -5.74 3.92
N GLY A 419 -10.63 -5.42 2.93
CA GLY A 419 -10.66 -4.10 2.30
C GLY A 419 -9.34 -3.70 1.66
N SER A 420 -9.28 -2.45 1.21
CA SER A 420 -8.04 -1.84 0.75
C SER A 420 -7.27 -1.30 1.94
N TYR A 421 -5.96 -1.50 1.92
CA TYR A 421 -5.02 -1.03 2.93
C TYR A 421 -3.96 -0.16 2.29
N GLU A 422 -3.63 0.92 2.98
CA GLU A 422 -2.42 1.71 2.76
C GLU A 422 -1.32 1.19 3.68
N ILE A 423 -0.13 1.02 3.13
CA ILE A 423 1.05 0.49 3.81
C ILE A 423 2.14 1.55 3.68
N GLY A 424 2.34 2.31 4.75
CA GLY A 424 3.46 3.24 4.89
C GLY A 424 4.68 2.56 5.53
N VAL A 425 5.84 3.18 5.36
CA VAL A 425 7.11 2.74 5.96
C VAL A 425 7.80 3.92 6.64
N SER A 426 8.51 3.65 7.73
CA SER A 426 9.44 4.62 8.30
C SER A 426 10.61 4.83 7.33
N ASN A 427 11.00 6.09 7.13
CA ASN A 427 12.17 6.46 6.34
C ASN A 427 13.42 6.73 7.19
N LEU A 428 13.34 6.52 8.51
CA LEU A 428 14.48 6.67 9.42
C LEU A 428 15.35 5.41 9.38
N PHE A 429 16.62 5.62 9.06
CA PHE A 429 17.69 4.62 9.16
C PHE A 429 18.77 5.13 10.10
N HIS A 430 19.61 4.22 10.57
CA HIS A 430 20.81 4.56 11.32
C HIS A 430 22.03 4.16 10.51
N ILE A 431 22.99 5.06 10.36
CA ILE A 431 24.26 4.77 9.69
C ILE A 431 25.42 4.85 10.67
N ILE A 432 26.50 4.13 10.36
CA ILE A 432 27.78 4.22 11.06
C ILE A 432 28.66 5.19 10.27
N ASP A 433 28.94 6.35 10.86
CA ASP A 433 29.79 7.37 10.24
C ASP A 433 31.29 7.00 10.24
N SER A 434 32.11 7.85 9.64
CA SER A 434 33.56 7.66 9.58
C SER A 434 34.26 7.68 10.95
N PHE A 435 33.59 8.18 11.99
CA PHE A 435 34.05 8.18 13.38
C PHE A 435 33.49 7.00 14.19
N SER A 436 32.86 6.01 13.53
CA SER A 436 32.20 4.87 14.17
C SER A 436 31.05 5.23 15.11
N LYS A 437 30.43 6.40 14.91
CA LYS A 437 29.23 6.81 15.62
C LYS A 437 27.99 6.40 14.84
N ILE A 438 26.95 6.03 15.57
CA ILE A 438 25.63 5.72 15.01
C ILE A 438 24.86 7.04 14.92
N VAL A 439 24.45 7.43 13.71
CA VAL A 439 23.71 8.68 13.48
C VAL A 439 22.45 8.40 12.65
N PRO A 440 21.35 9.14 12.90
CA PRO A 440 20.13 8.99 12.11
C PRO A 440 20.32 9.54 10.70
N MET A 441 19.69 8.90 9.73
CA MET A 441 19.63 9.30 8.33
C MET A 441 18.23 9.04 7.79
N TYR A 442 17.64 10.05 7.14
CA TYR A 442 16.31 9.93 6.57
C TYR A 442 16.40 9.69 5.06
N ALA A 443 15.79 8.59 4.60
CA ALA A 443 15.66 8.30 3.19
C ALA A 443 14.57 9.18 2.55
N LYS A 444 14.75 9.52 1.27
CA LYS A 444 13.66 10.07 0.46
C LYS A 444 12.72 8.93 0.06
N LEU A 445 11.43 9.05 0.37
CA LEU A 445 10.42 8.11 -0.07
C LEU A 445 10.00 8.43 -1.51
N GLU A 446 10.15 7.48 -2.43
CA GLU A 446 9.64 7.59 -3.81
C GLU A 446 8.12 7.39 -3.86
N SER A 447 7.57 6.54 -2.98
CA SER A 447 6.14 6.43 -2.72
C SER A 447 5.89 6.55 -1.21
N GLN A 448 4.91 7.37 -0.82
CA GLN A 448 4.54 7.55 0.59
C GLN A 448 3.82 6.32 1.16
N VAL A 449 3.03 5.63 0.32
CA VAL A 449 2.25 4.45 0.70
C VAL A 449 2.17 3.45 -0.44
N HIS A 450 2.12 2.17 -0.11
CA HIS A 450 1.73 1.11 -1.03
C HIS A 450 0.28 0.71 -0.77
N ARG A 451 -0.51 0.48 -1.82
CA ARG A 451 -1.92 0.08 -1.68
C ARG A 451 -2.09 -1.39 -2.04
N ALA A 452 -2.76 -2.14 -1.17
CA ALA A 452 -3.07 -3.55 -1.40
C ALA A 452 -4.50 -3.87 -0.95
N LYS A 453 -5.12 -4.88 -1.57
CA LYS A 453 -6.47 -5.33 -1.20
C LYS A 453 -6.42 -6.71 -0.56
N LEU A 454 -6.94 -6.82 0.66
CA LEU A 454 -7.02 -8.06 1.42
C LEU A 454 -8.44 -8.62 1.40
N SER A 455 -8.55 -9.93 1.15
CA SER A 455 -9.83 -10.65 1.26
C SER A 455 -9.60 -12.12 1.64
N GLY A 456 -10.66 -12.80 2.08
CA GLY A 456 -10.57 -14.20 2.52
C GLY A 456 -10.11 -14.34 3.96
N LYS A 457 -9.11 -15.19 4.21
CA LYS A 457 -8.53 -15.41 5.54
C LYS A 457 -7.68 -14.20 5.93
N LEU A 458 -7.92 -13.67 7.12
CA LEU A 458 -7.33 -12.40 7.59
C LEU A 458 -6.30 -12.57 8.71
N SER A 459 -6.13 -13.79 9.21
CA SER A 459 -5.14 -14.08 10.24
C SER A 459 -4.60 -15.50 10.13
N VAL A 460 -3.35 -15.69 10.56
CA VAL A 460 -2.74 -17.01 10.66
C VAL A 460 -2.77 -17.43 12.14
N PRO A 461 -3.38 -18.57 12.50
CA PRO A 461 -3.39 -19.04 13.88
C PRO A 461 -1.96 -19.32 14.37
N ARG A 462 -1.60 -18.82 15.55
CA ARG A 462 -0.38 -19.22 16.25
C ARG A 462 -0.62 -20.33 17.25
N PRO A 463 0.35 -21.23 17.46
CA PRO A 463 0.27 -22.24 18.51
C PRO A 463 0.17 -21.60 19.89
N THR A 464 -0.76 -22.07 20.71
CA THR A 464 -0.81 -21.69 22.13
C THR A 464 0.02 -22.66 22.96
N ASN A 465 1.01 -22.14 23.68
CA ASN A 465 1.80 -22.97 24.59
C ASN A 465 1.06 -23.17 25.92
N ARG A 466 1.08 -24.41 26.42
CA ARG A 466 0.58 -24.73 27.76
C ARG A 466 1.69 -24.53 28.78
N PHE A 467 1.38 -23.81 29.86
CA PHE A 467 2.29 -23.58 30.98
C PHE A 467 2.82 -24.88 31.58
N ALA A 468 4.13 -24.94 31.78
CA ALA A 468 4.80 -26.00 32.53
C ALA A 468 5.11 -25.51 33.96
N ARG A 469 5.10 -26.41 34.94
CA ARG A 469 5.49 -26.10 36.34
C ARG A 469 7.00 -25.91 36.52
N ARG A 470 7.81 -26.08 35.46
CA ARG A 470 9.27 -26.08 35.48
C ARG A 470 9.81 -25.45 34.20
N THR A 471 11.04 -24.95 34.27
CA THR A 471 11.76 -24.38 33.13
C THR A 471 11.81 -25.41 32.02
N ASN A 472 11.44 -24.99 30.81
CA ASN A 472 11.53 -25.83 29.62
C ASN A 472 12.59 -25.27 28.66
N PHE A 473 13.23 -26.15 27.90
CA PHE A 473 14.31 -25.78 27.01
C PHE A 473 14.09 -26.39 25.63
N VAL A 474 14.15 -25.57 24.58
CA VAL A 474 14.01 -26.00 23.19
C VAL A 474 15.34 -25.77 22.47
N GLY A 475 15.95 -26.84 21.95
CA GLY A 475 17.21 -26.74 21.20
C GLY A 475 18.44 -26.31 22.02
N CYS A 476 18.37 -26.30 23.35
CA CYS A 476 19.46 -25.84 24.22
C CYS A 476 20.41 -26.98 24.62
N SER A 477 21.72 -26.78 24.43
CA SER A 477 22.75 -27.65 25.01
C SER A 477 22.76 -27.56 26.54
N SER A 478 23.32 -28.57 27.22
CA SER A 478 23.43 -28.57 28.68
C SER A 478 24.14 -27.33 29.23
N ALA A 479 25.21 -26.87 28.58
CA ALA A 479 25.91 -25.65 28.94
C ALA A 479 25.03 -24.39 28.82
N ARG A 480 24.22 -24.30 27.75
CA ARG A 480 23.24 -23.22 27.58
C ARG A 480 22.16 -23.27 28.65
N GLN A 481 21.64 -24.46 28.98
CA GLN A 481 20.66 -24.63 30.06
C GLN A 481 21.19 -24.12 31.40
N THR A 482 22.45 -24.42 31.74
CA THR A 482 23.08 -23.89 32.97
C THR A 482 23.17 -22.36 32.97
N GLN A 483 23.59 -21.75 31.84
CA GLN A 483 23.65 -20.29 31.73
C GLN A 483 22.27 -19.65 31.86
N ILE A 484 21.24 -20.26 31.25
CA ILE A 484 19.86 -19.80 31.35
C ILE A 484 19.35 -19.89 32.78
N SER A 485 19.56 -21.00 33.48
CA SER A 485 19.10 -21.15 34.88
C SER A 485 19.75 -20.12 35.81
N ALA A 486 21.04 -19.81 35.61
CA ALA A 486 21.73 -18.75 36.34
C ALA A 486 21.17 -17.36 36.01
N ALA A 487 20.90 -17.07 34.73
CA ALA A 487 20.30 -15.83 34.29
C ALA A 487 18.87 -15.66 34.82
N ALA A 488 18.04 -16.69 34.78
CA ALA A 488 16.67 -16.69 35.28
C ALA A 488 16.61 -16.42 36.80
N SER A 489 17.55 -17.01 37.56
CA SER A 489 17.66 -16.75 39.00
C SER A 489 18.08 -15.32 39.31
N ALA A 490 19.00 -14.77 38.51
CA ALA A 490 19.42 -13.37 38.64
C ALA A 490 18.30 -12.38 38.21
N ALA A 491 17.58 -12.67 37.12
CA ALA A 491 16.43 -11.89 36.67
C ALA A 491 15.30 -11.87 37.71
N GLN A 492 15.04 -13.00 38.37
CA GLN A 492 14.10 -13.04 39.51
C GLN A 492 14.52 -12.08 40.63
N SER A 493 15.82 -12.05 40.93
CA SER A 493 16.37 -11.17 41.97
C SER A 493 16.29 -9.69 41.56
N TYR A 494 16.51 -9.38 40.28
CA TYR A 494 16.32 -8.05 39.70
C TYR A 494 14.87 -7.59 39.79
N ALA A 495 13.91 -8.41 39.37
CA ALA A 495 12.48 -8.08 39.44
C ALA A 495 12.03 -7.84 40.90
N ALA A 496 12.41 -8.72 41.83
CA ALA A 496 12.10 -8.57 43.25
C ALA A 496 12.71 -7.30 43.87
N SER A 497 13.97 -7.00 43.54
CA SER A 497 14.67 -5.82 44.05
C SER A 497 14.10 -4.52 43.51
N ALA A 498 13.77 -4.48 42.20
CA ALA A 498 13.12 -3.35 41.56
C ALA A 498 11.73 -3.09 42.17
N LEU A 499 10.92 -4.15 42.37
CA LEU A 499 9.61 -4.04 43.02
C LEU A 499 9.71 -3.51 44.46
N THR A 500 10.62 -4.06 45.27
CA THR A 500 10.85 -3.61 46.64
C THR A 500 11.27 -2.15 46.70
N TYR A 501 12.13 -1.73 45.76
CA TYR A 501 12.56 -0.35 45.63
C TYR A 501 11.37 0.57 45.33
N LEU A 502 10.55 0.23 44.34
CA LEU A 502 9.40 1.05 43.95
C LEU A 502 8.36 1.14 45.07
N GLN A 503 8.09 0.05 45.78
CA GLN A 503 7.16 0.03 46.92
C GLN A 503 7.64 0.87 48.12
N SER A 504 8.95 1.03 48.29
CA SER A 504 9.54 1.83 49.37
C SER A 504 9.79 3.30 49.00
N HIS A 505 9.74 3.66 47.72
CA HIS A 505 10.01 5.01 47.22
C HIS A 505 8.85 5.53 46.38
N THR A 506 7.93 6.24 47.04
CA THR A 506 6.73 6.85 46.44
C THR A 506 6.91 8.36 46.19
N SER A 507 8.14 8.77 45.85
CA SER A 507 8.51 10.14 45.52
C SER A 507 9.68 10.15 44.52
N THR A 508 10.01 11.32 43.99
CA THR A 508 11.09 11.50 43.01
C THR A 508 12.43 10.96 43.51
N THR A 509 13.03 10.05 42.75
CA THR A 509 14.39 9.55 42.97
C THR A 509 15.23 9.68 41.70
N LYS A 510 16.55 9.55 41.84
CA LYS A 510 17.45 9.58 40.68
C LYS A 510 17.26 8.33 39.83
N ARG A 511 17.13 7.16 40.44
CA ARG A 511 16.92 5.90 39.71
C ARG A 511 15.62 5.92 38.90
N PHE A 512 14.52 6.41 39.47
CA PHE A 512 13.25 6.50 38.74
C PHE A 512 13.35 7.49 37.58
N THR A 513 13.83 8.71 37.86
CA THR A 513 13.84 9.77 36.84
C THR A 513 14.81 9.52 35.70
N THR A 514 15.88 8.75 35.92
CA THR A 514 16.83 8.39 34.86
C THR A 514 16.20 7.51 33.78
N TRP A 515 15.29 6.61 34.16
CA TRP A 515 14.76 5.58 33.24
C TRP A 515 13.31 5.79 32.83
N PHE A 516 12.54 6.51 33.65
CA PHE A 516 11.11 6.72 33.46
C PHE A 516 10.68 8.19 33.41
N GLY A 517 11.62 9.12 33.61
CA GLY A 517 11.35 10.55 33.52
C GLY A 517 10.72 11.13 34.79
N ALA A 518 10.06 12.28 34.66
CA ALA A 518 9.50 12.98 35.81
C ALA A 518 8.53 12.09 36.60
N TYR A 519 8.72 12.03 37.92
CA TYR A 519 7.86 11.22 38.78
C TYR A 519 6.42 11.74 38.77
N THR A 520 5.48 10.85 38.48
CA THR A 520 4.05 11.03 38.75
C THR A 520 3.54 9.78 39.45
N ALA A 521 2.51 9.90 40.28
CA ALA A 521 1.91 8.74 40.96
C ALA A 521 1.41 7.70 39.95
N ASN A 522 0.81 8.15 38.85
CA ASN A 522 0.32 7.27 37.78
C ASN A 522 1.45 6.49 37.09
N HIS A 523 2.54 7.17 36.71
CA HIS A 523 3.70 6.50 36.10
C HIS A 523 4.34 5.49 37.05
N HIS A 524 4.46 5.86 38.32
CA HIS A 524 4.98 4.96 39.34
C HIS A 524 4.10 3.72 39.52
N GLU A 525 2.78 3.88 39.61
CA GLU A 525 1.82 2.77 39.73
C GLU A 525 1.89 1.80 38.55
N VAL A 526 2.03 2.32 37.32
CA VAL A 526 2.21 1.49 36.11
C VAL A 526 3.48 0.63 36.22
N VAL A 527 4.62 1.25 36.55
CA VAL A 527 5.90 0.54 36.67
C VAL A 527 5.89 -0.46 37.83
N VAL A 528 5.27 -0.12 38.97
CA VAL A 528 5.04 -1.05 40.10
C VAL A 528 4.25 -2.27 39.63
N SER A 529 3.17 -2.06 38.87
CA SER A 529 2.35 -3.13 38.32
C SER A 529 3.18 -4.08 37.45
N HIS A 530 3.98 -3.53 36.52
CA HIS A 530 4.83 -4.32 35.64
C HIS A 530 5.82 -5.20 36.41
N PHE A 531 6.59 -4.61 37.34
CA PHE A 531 7.55 -5.38 38.14
C PHE A 531 6.87 -6.39 39.08
N ASN A 532 5.67 -6.09 39.59
CA ASN A 532 4.90 -7.05 40.36
C ASN A 532 4.48 -8.27 39.53
N LEU A 533 3.99 -8.05 38.30
CA LEU A 533 3.59 -9.12 37.38
C LEU A 533 4.80 -9.95 36.93
N MET A 534 5.89 -9.31 36.51
CA MET A 534 7.14 -9.98 36.15
C MET A 534 7.73 -10.80 37.31
N ASN A 535 7.72 -10.25 38.53
CA ASN A 535 8.21 -10.97 39.71
C ASN A 535 7.34 -12.20 40.04
N SER A 536 6.02 -12.09 39.85
CA SER A 536 5.05 -13.17 40.09
C SER A 536 5.08 -14.27 39.02
N GLY A 537 5.51 -13.95 37.80
CA GLY A 537 5.60 -14.89 36.68
C GLY A 537 6.65 -16.00 36.87
N HIS A 538 7.59 -15.83 37.80
CA HIS A 538 8.70 -16.73 38.10
C HIS A 538 9.51 -17.16 36.86
N TYR A 539 10.69 -16.57 36.65
CA TYR A 539 11.54 -16.84 35.47
C TYR A 539 11.93 -18.33 35.30
N SER A 540 11.85 -19.13 36.36
CA SER A 540 12.02 -20.58 36.31
C SER A 540 10.81 -21.35 35.76
N SER A 541 9.71 -20.69 35.39
CA SER A 541 8.52 -21.29 34.80
C SER A 541 8.49 -21.18 33.27
N PHE A 542 9.33 -20.32 32.70
CA PHE A 542 9.33 -20.02 31.27
C PHE A 542 9.98 -21.13 30.43
N THR A 543 9.63 -21.13 29.15
CA THR A 543 10.29 -21.87 28.08
C THR A 543 11.35 -20.98 27.45
N TYR A 544 12.57 -21.49 27.37
CA TYR A 544 13.68 -20.82 26.69
C TYR A 544 14.05 -21.59 25.44
N ASP A 545 13.92 -20.92 24.29
CA ASP A 545 14.23 -21.47 22.98
C ASP A 545 15.62 -20.99 22.52
N CYS A 546 16.52 -21.92 22.20
CA CYS A 546 17.89 -21.64 21.81
C CYS A 546 18.14 -21.78 20.29
N THR A 547 17.08 -21.80 19.48
CA THR A 547 17.15 -22.00 18.02
C THR A 547 17.48 -20.72 17.25
N CYS A 548 17.32 -19.54 17.85
CA CYS A 548 17.77 -18.29 17.25
C CYS A 548 19.29 -18.27 17.09
N THR A 549 19.75 -17.99 15.86
CA THR A 549 21.18 -17.99 15.51
C THR A 549 21.72 -16.61 15.12
N ASP A 550 20.87 -15.57 15.11
CA ASP A 550 21.32 -14.21 14.78
C ASP A 550 22.37 -13.73 15.78
N SER A 551 23.57 -13.40 15.29
CA SER A 551 24.71 -13.02 16.11
C SER A 551 24.63 -11.63 16.72
N ASN A 552 23.71 -10.79 16.25
CA ASN A 552 23.58 -9.39 16.63
C ASN A 552 22.41 -9.14 17.58
N LEU A 553 21.46 -10.07 17.67
CA LEU A 553 20.31 -10.00 18.57
C LEU A 553 20.59 -10.68 19.91
N TYR A 554 19.97 -10.17 20.97
CA TYR A 554 20.01 -10.80 22.29
C TYR A 554 18.91 -11.82 22.43
N ALA A 555 17.67 -11.41 22.27
CA ALA A 555 16.50 -12.27 22.39
C ALA A 555 15.29 -11.65 21.69
N TYR A 556 14.20 -12.40 21.61
CA TYR A 556 12.88 -11.88 21.23
C TYR A 556 11.75 -12.70 21.87
N VAL A 557 10.55 -12.12 21.89
CA VAL A 557 9.29 -12.77 22.28
C VAL A 557 8.16 -12.42 21.33
N TYR A 558 7.10 -13.23 21.37
CA TYR A 558 5.79 -12.83 20.91
C TYR A 558 4.96 -12.39 22.11
N ALA A 559 4.49 -11.14 22.13
CA ALA A 559 3.82 -10.51 23.28
C ALA A 559 2.53 -11.22 23.72
N ASP A 560 1.90 -11.98 22.81
CA ASP A 560 0.68 -12.76 23.03
C ASP A 560 0.94 -14.24 23.36
N THR A 561 2.20 -14.64 23.47
CA THR A 561 2.64 -16.01 23.77
C THR A 561 3.42 -16.04 25.08
N TYR A 562 2.71 -15.80 26.18
CA TYR A 562 3.32 -15.66 27.50
C TYR A 562 4.26 -16.82 27.86
N GLY A 563 5.43 -16.45 28.40
CA GLY A 563 6.37 -17.39 29.01
C GLY A 563 7.22 -18.19 28.02
N THR A 564 7.34 -17.75 26.76
CA THR A 564 8.32 -18.30 25.80
C THR A 564 9.29 -17.21 25.35
N ILE A 565 10.59 -17.38 25.62
CA ILE A 565 11.66 -16.44 25.26
C ILE A 565 12.65 -17.11 24.30
N TYR A 566 12.91 -16.48 23.16
CA TYR A 566 13.85 -16.97 22.15
C TYR A 566 15.19 -16.27 22.31
N LEU A 567 16.26 -17.03 22.57
CA LEU A 567 17.58 -16.52 22.93
C LEU A 567 18.54 -16.61 21.72
N CYS A 568 19.10 -15.47 21.34
CA CYS A 568 19.92 -15.29 20.14
C CYS A 568 21.43 -15.19 20.47
N GLY A 569 22.25 -14.88 19.48
CA GLY A 569 23.71 -14.93 19.55
C GLY A 569 24.34 -14.00 20.60
N SER A 570 23.88 -12.75 20.70
CA SER A 570 24.45 -11.76 21.63
C SER A 570 24.21 -12.13 23.09
N PHE A 571 23.09 -12.80 23.41
CA PHE A 571 22.78 -13.24 24.78
C PHE A 571 23.87 -14.16 25.34
N TRP A 572 24.40 -15.07 24.52
CA TRP A 572 25.41 -16.02 24.99
C TRP A 572 26.72 -15.33 25.41
N ASN A 573 27.06 -14.22 24.75
CA ASN A 573 28.27 -13.43 25.02
C ASN A 573 28.09 -12.40 26.14
N ALA A 574 26.85 -12.10 26.54
CA ALA A 574 26.54 -11.15 27.60
C ALA A 574 27.00 -11.65 28.99
N PRO A 575 27.39 -10.76 29.92
CA PRO A 575 27.63 -11.14 31.31
C PRO A 575 26.32 -11.63 31.97
N ASN A 576 26.40 -12.40 33.06
CA ASN A 576 25.19 -12.90 33.72
C ASN A 576 24.35 -11.78 34.36
N THR A 577 25.03 -10.76 34.90
CA THR A 577 24.48 -9.56 35.57
C THR A 577 25.29 -8.33 35.16
N GLY A 578 24.81 -7.13 35.49
CA GLY A 578 25.41 -5.86 35.06
C GLY A 578 24.68 -5.28 33.85
N THR A 579 25.28 -4.34 33.12
CA THR A 579 24.63 -3.66 31.99
C THR A 579 24.50 -4.55 30.75
N ASN A 580 23.33 -4.58 30.10
CA ASN A 580 23.04 -5.45 28.94
C ASN A 580 23.38 -6.92 29.21
N SER A 581 22.99 -7.39 30.38
CA SER A 581 23.29 -8.72 30.90
C SER A 581 22.27 -9.75 30.46
N LYS A 582 22.60 -11.05 30.59
CA LYS A 582 21.64 -12.14 30.41
C LYS A 582 20.41 -11.93 31.29
N ALA A 583 20.59 -11.59 32.56
CA ALA A 583 19.48 -11.33 33.48
C ALA A 583 18.64 -10.12 33.07
N GLY A 584 19.28 -9.02 32.66
CA GLY A 584 18.60 -7.84 32.13
C GLY A 584 17.79 -8.14 30.87
N THR A 585 18.38 -8.88 29.93
CA THR A 585 17.66 -9.35 28.73
C THR A 585 16.41 -10.15 29.09
N LEU A 586 16.45 -10.98 30.14
CA LEU A 586 15.24 -11.68 30.56
C LEU A 586 14.18 -10.72 31.13
N ILE A 587 14.58 -9.68 31.87
CA ILE A 587 13.66 -8.61 32.31
C ILE A 587 13.01 -7.94 31.09
N HIS A 588 13.82 -7.52 30.10
CA HIS A 588 13.37 -6.89 28.87
C HIS A 588 12.33 -7.73 28.14
N GLU A 589 12.67 -8.99 27.85
CA GLU A 589 11.79 -9.88 27.12
C GLU A 589 10.53 -10.22 27.93
N SER A 590 10.65 -10.30 29.26
CA SER A 590 9.50 -10.58 30.12
C SER A 590 8.53 -9.40 30.20
N SER A 591 8.98 -8.15 30.08
CA SER A 591 8.10 -6.99 30.14
C SER A 591 7.24 -6.83 28.89
N HIS A 592 7.67 -7.38 27.75
CA HIS A 592 6.90 -7.37 26.50
C HIS A 592 5.63 -8.21 26.54
N PHE A 593 5.54 -9.22 27.41
CA PHE A 593 4.32 -10.02 27.48
C PHE A 593 3.14 -9.16 27.93
N THR A 594 2.00 -9.34 27.27
CA THR A 594 0.76 -8.58 27.54
C THR A 594 0.34 -8.70 29.01
N GLU A 595 0.58 -9.87 29.60
CA GLU A 595 0.29 -10.21 31.00
C GLU A 595 1.25 -9.55 32.00
N ASN A 596 2.38 -9.00 31.57
CA ASN A 596 3.38 -8.34 32.41
C ASN A 596 3.46 -6.81 32.21
N GLY A 597 2.64 -6.25 31.32
CA GLY A 597 2.63 -4.81 31.01
C GLY A 597 2.62 -4.49 29.52
N GLY A 598 3.00 -5.44 28.67
CA GLY A 598 2.98 -5.26 27.22
C GLY A 598 3.90 -4.13 26.76
N THR A 599 5.11 -4.04 27.32
CA THR A 599 6.07 -2.99 26.92
C THR A 599 6.41 -3.09 25.44
N GLU A 600 6.89 -1.98 24.90
CA GLU A 600 7.26 -1.78 23.50
C GLU A 600 8.78 -1.53 23.38
N ASP A 601 9.30 -1.62 22.15
CA ASP A 601 10.69 -1.31 21.81
C ASP A 601 10.78 0.10 21.18
N PHE A 602 10.41 1.13 21.93
CA PHE A 602 10.45 2.51 21.46
C PHE A 602 11.88 2.96 21.17
N GLU A 603 12.81 2.64 22.07
CA GLU A 603 14.22 2.96 21.91
C GLU A 603 15.14 1.85 22.44
N TYR A 604 16.25 1.64 21.75
CA TYR A 604 17.30 0.70 22.14
C TYR A 604 18.57 1.41 22.60
N GLY A 605 19.17 0.87 23.66
CA GLY A 605 20.43 1.32 24.21
C GLY A 605 20.28 2.33 25.34
N LEU A 606 21.28 2.32 26.21
CA LEU A 606 21.34 3.12 27.43
C LEU A 606 21.07 4.62 27.22
N ASP A 607 21.78 5.24 26.27
CA ASP A 607 21.68 6.69 26.03
C ASP A 607 20.31 7.09 25.45
N ASN A 608 19.75 6.25 24.57
CA ASN A 608 18.44 6.52 23.95
C ASN A 608 17.31 6.33 24.97
N SER A 609 17.39 5.34 25.85
CA SER A 609 16.39 5.15 26.92
C SER A 609 16.39 6.29 27.93
N MET A 610 17.56 6.82 28.31
CA MET A 610 17.63 8.04 29.14
C MET A 610 17.07 9.26 28.40
N SER A 611 17.36 9.38 27.10
CA SER A 611 16.82 10.47 26.28
C SER A 611 15.30 10.38 26.17
N LEU A 612 14.75 9.17 25.98
CA LEU A 612 13.31 8.90 25.94
C LEU A 612 12.64 9.28 27.26
N ALA A 613 13.25 8.96 28.40
CA ALA A 613 12.76 9.37 29.72
C ALA A 613 12.64 10.90 29.87
N ILE A 614 13.53 11.66 29.23
CA ILE A 614 13.49 13.14 29.24
C ILE A 614 12.46 13.67 28.25
N SER A 615 12.40 13.12 27.03
CA SER A 615 11.59 13.67 25.94
C SER A 615 10.13 13.19 25.97
N ASN A 616 9.87 11.98 26.46
CA ASN A 616 8.56 11.35 26.47
C ASN A 616 8.45 10.26 27.55
N SER A 617 8.13 10.68 28.78
CA SER A 617 8.01 9.75 29.91
C SER A 617 6.87 8.74 29.77
N ASP A 618 5.79 9.07 29.05
CA ASP A 618 4.70 8.13 28.76
C ASP A 618 5.19 6.92 27.94
N GLN A 619 6.09 7.14 26.98
CA GLN A 619 6.75 6.04 26.26
C GLN A 619 7.82 5.36 27.11
N ALA A 620 8.56 6.10 27.94
CA ALA A 620 9.64 5.54 28.76
C ALA A 620 9.13 4.50 29.77
N ILE A 621 7.97 4.72 30.40
CA ILE A 621 7.32 3.74 31.30
C ILE A 621 6.74 2.52 30.56
N LEU A 622 6.74 2.54 29.24
CA LEU A 622 6.33 1.45 28.37
C LEU A 622 7.50 0.93 27.51
N ASN A 623 8.73 1.40 27.72
CA ASN A 623 9.91 0.93 26.98
C ASN A 623 10.57 -0.24 27.71
N ALA A 624 10.81 -1.36 27.03
CA ALA A 624 11.39 -2.55 27.64
C ALA A 624 12.83 -2.33 28.15
N ASP A 625 13.67 -1.65 27.36
CA ASP A 625 15.05 -1.32 27.72
C ASP A 625 15.10 -0.44 29.00
N SER A 626 14.10 0.44 29.20
CA SER A 626 14.00 1.25 30.44
C SER A 626 13.75 0.38 31.67
N HIS A 627 12.94 -0.69 31.55
CA HIS A 627 12.73 -1.65 32.64
C HIS A 627 13.99 -2.49 32.88
N GLU A 628 14.68 -2.93 31.83
CA GLU A 628 15.96 -3.62 31.93
C GLU A 628 16.96 -2.78 32.72
N TYR A 629 17.27 -1.56 32.28
CA TYR A 629 18.30 -0.76 32.92
C TYR A 629 17.92 -0.29 34.32
N PHE A 630 16.63 -0.03 34.57
CA PHE A 630 16.14 0.22 35.91
C PHE A 630 16.39 -0.97 36.84
N ALA A 631 16.17 -2.20 36.38
CA ALA A 631 16.35 -3.42 37.15
C ALA A 631 17.83 -3.79 37.34
N GLU A 632 18.64 -3.68 36.28
CA GLU A 632 20.09 -3.90 36.30
C GLU A 632 20.81 -2.94 37.25
N ASN A 633 20.38 -1.67 37.27
CA ASN A 633 20.90 -0.60 38.13
C ASN A 633 22.43 -0.57 38.20
N ASN A 634 23.08 -0.54 37.03
CA ASN A 634 24.53 -0.61 36.91
C ASN A 634 25.07 0.56 36.04
N PRO A 635 25.72 1.57 36.65
CA PRO A 635 26.06 1.69 38.08
C PRO A 635 24.83 1.97 38.95
N ALA A 636 24.94 1.68 40.25
CA ALA A 636 23.85 1.81 41.19
C ALA A 636 23.38 3.27 41.33
N LEU A 637 22.08 3.49 41.09
CA LEU A 637 21.36 4.72 41.36
C LEU A 637 20.44 4.53 42.57
N SER A 638 20.31 5.61 43.35
CA SER A 638 19.41 5.71 44.51
C SER A 638 18.04 6.23 44.14
#